data_AF-A0A7Y0J5G7-F1
#
_entry.id   AF-A0A7Y0J5G7-F1
#
_cell.length_a   1.000
_cell.length_b   1.000
_cell.length_c   1.000
_cell.angle_alpha   90.00
_cell.angle_beta   90.00
_cell.angle_gamma   90.00
#
_symmetry.space_group_name_H-M   'P 1'
#
loop_
_entity.id
_entity.type
_entity.pdbx_description
1 polymer ?
#
loop_
_entity_poly.entity_id
_entity_poly.type
_entity_poly.pdbx_seq_one_letter_code
_entity_poly.pdbx_strand_id
1 'polypeptide(L)'
;MAAVGRKEKPIVASNRALVRLARWLRDQRSASRCSYAELAVRAGCHATTLQRAASGRSVPSARTVRAYAAACGASQEVATELWRQARRRTARNTAVGSPLDIDGIDMFRAGLRELYEAAGRPSMRDMERAGGPGRLPHSTAHRIVTGLTVPRDVHQLTGFLTACSVTEREHPGWVDAWRRALGQDTALALAPRKISPTIRKSVPSAGATRDLTPVSGPCFALLGPVRAWRDNQPMATGSPQQRALLAALLLREGRMATAAELIDALWGEEPPPQALAAVRTYASRLRKTLGPDVLVGEAGGYAVRGLDADALDLTTARELATEADRARTAGDLRHARSLLSRALALWDGEPLAGLPGPHAEAQRARLQEWRMQLLESRLDMDLEQGCHAEAVSELTALTAAHPLRERLRELLMLALYRSGRQAEALAVYADTRRLLADELGVDPRPELRELQQRILQADPALAEPSAPAPMPPAQLPASVPDFTGRAAFVAELSEVLASAQGRVMAVSALVGIGGVGKTTLAVHVAHQARAAFPDGQLYVALEGSGQRAAEPKTVLGSFLRALGTADSAIPDSLEERAAMYRSVLAGRRVLVLLDDARDAAQVRPLLPGTDGCAALVTSRARMTDLAGAHRLELDEMSPQEALTLFTKIVGEERVASEREAALDVVAAGGFLPLAIRIAAARLAARRTWTVSVLAAKLADERSRLDELRAGDLAVGSVFERSYGRLDEEQARAFCLLSSTALPFLSLPQSASLLNRGIAETGGLMESLVDAGLLIPMGPEHYQVHRLARLVGAAHSGEWRSPQEPWPP
;
A
#
# COMPACT_ATOMS: atom_id res chain seq x y z
N MET A 1 -34.84 -4.02 54.01
CA MET A 1 -35.30 -3.20 52.88
C MET A 1 -34.58 -1.86 52.90
N ALA A 2 -33.61 -1.66 52.01
CA ALA A 2 -33.03 -0.36 51.68
C ALA A 2 -32.80 -0.34 50.16
N ALA A 3 -33.59 0.44 49.43
CA ALA A 3 -33.50 0.56 47.98
C ALA A 3 -32.23 1.34 47.61
N VAL A 4 -31.19 0.63 47.15
CA VAL A 4 -29.96 1.23 46.63
C VAL A 4 -30.26 1.82 45.24
N GLY A 5 -30.55 3.12 45.18
CA GLY A 5 -30.67 3.86 43.92
C GLY A 5 -29.32 3.96 43.17
N ARG A 6 -29.37 3.99 41.83
CA ARG A 6 -28.23 4.22 40.92
C ARG A 6 -27.33 5.37 41.41
N LYS A 7 -26.01 5.14 41.51
CA LYS A 7 -25.02 6.20 41.85
C LYS A 7 -25.11 7.37 40.86
N GLU A 8 -25.21 8.60 41.38
CA GLU A 8 -25.25 9.81 40.54
C GLU A 8 -23.89 10.07 39.89
N LYS A 9 -23.89 10.40 38.59
CA LYS A 9 -22.68 10.81 37.86
C LYS A 9 -22.15 12.17 38.38
N PRO A 10 -20.83 12.42 38.33
CA PRO A 10 -20.25 13.70 38.73
C PRO A 10 -20.80 14.87 37.89
N ILE A 11 -20.91 16.05 38.50
CA ILE A 11 -21.37 17.28 37.83
C ILE A 11 -20.23 17.78 36.94
N VAL A 12 -20.41 17.69 35.62
CA VAL A 12 -19.45 18.15 34.62
C VAL A 12 -20.02 19.40 33.95
N ALA A 13 -19.56 20.59 34.37
CA ALA A 13 -19.96 21.86 33.76
C ALA A 13 -18.89 22.95 34.00
N SER A 14 -18.56 23.72 32.97
CA SER A 14 -17.63 24.87 33.05
C SER A 14 -18.23 26.10 33.75
N ASN A 15 -19.57 26.17 33.86
CA ASN A 15 -20.27 27.28 34.50
C ASN A 15 -20.40 27.07 36.02
N ARG A 16 -19.59 27.78 36.82
CA ARG A 16 -19.62 27.72 38.30
C ARG A 16 -21.01 28.00 38.90
N ALA A 17 -21.84 28.84 38.29
CA ALA A 17 -23.20 29.11 38.79
C ALA A 17 -24.15 27.93 38.52
N LEU A 18 -24.01 27.25 37.37
CA LEU A 18 -24.77 26.04 37.06
C LEU A 18 -24.33 24.85 37.93
N VAL A 19 -23.03 24.73 38.23
CA VAL A 19 -22.51 23.76 39.19
C VAL A 19 -23.11 23.99 40.58
N ARG A 20 -23.18 25.26 41.03
CA ARG A 20 -23.80 25.61 42.32
C ARG A 20 -25.28 25.22 42.37
N LEU A 21 -26.05 25.52 41.33
CA LEU A 21 -27.46 25.11 41.24
C LEU A 21 -27.61 23.58 41.26
N ALA A 22 -26.81 22.86 40.48
CA ALA A 22 -26.87 21.39 40.40
C ALA A 22 -26.47 20.71 41.71
N ARG A 23 -25.43 21.22 42.41
CA ARG A 23 -25.06 20.75 43.75
C ARG A 23 -26.18 21.00 44.75
N TRP A 24 -26.70 22.22 44.79
CA TRP A 24 -27.78 22.58 45.70
C TRP A 24 -29.01 21.67 45.53
N LEU A 25 -29.43 21.38 44.29
CA LEU A 25 -30.55 20.46 44.04
C LEU A 25 -30.27 19.01 44.51
N ARG A 26 -29.04 18.52 44.38
CA ARG A 26 -28.65 17.19 44.90
C ARG A 26 -28.61 17.16 46.41
N ASP A 27 -28.16 18.24 47.03
CA ASP A 27 -28.12 18.38 48.49
C ASP A 27 -29.54 18.38 49.07
N GLN A 28 -30.47 19.12 48.45
CA GLN A 28 -31.88 19.12 48.88
C GLN A 28 -32.54 17.74 48.73
N ARG A 29 -32.25 17.01 47.65
CA ARG A 29 -32.76 15.63 47.47
C ARG A 29 -32.17 14.67 48.49
N SER A 30 -30.89 14.80 48.79
CA SER A 30 -30.21 13.95 49.77
C SER A 30 -30.73 14.23 51.18
N ALA A 31 -30.95 15.50 51.52
CA ALA A 31 -31.55 15.92 52.80
C ALA A 31 -33.00 15.41 52.96
N SER A 32 -33.79 15.42 51.87
CA SER A 32 -35.16 14.88 51.89
C SER A 32 -35.22 13.34 51.86
N ARG A 33 -34.08 12.65 51.73
CA ARG A 33 -33.93 11.19 51.60
C ARG A 33 -34.78 10.55 50.50
N CYS A 34 -35.16 11.32 49.47
CA CYS A 34 -35.99 10.81 48.38
C CYS A 34 -35.12 10.25 47.24
N SER A 35 -35.51 9.10 46.69
CA SER A 35 -35.04 8.66 45.38
C SER A 35 -35.58 9.58 44.27
N TYR A 36 -34.95 9.62 43.10
CA TYR A 36 -35.48 10.39 41.96
C TYR A 36 -36.86 9.89 41.50
N ALA A 37 -37.18 8.61 41.71
CA ALA A 37 -38.49 8.05 41.40
C ALA A 37 -39.58 8.60 42.33
N GLU A 38 -39.32 8.66 43.64
CA GLU A 38 -40.24 9.27 44.61
C GLU A 38 -40.35 10.79 44.41
N LEU A 39 -39.23 11.45 44.09
CA LEU A 39 -39.21 12.87 43.79
C LEU A 39 -40.01 13.20 42.52
N ALA A 40 -39.96 12.32 41.51
CA ALA A 40 -40.72 12.43 40.27
C ALA A 40 -42.24 12.43 40.52
N VAL A 41 -42.71 11.51 41.38
CA VAL A 41 -44.12 11.44 41.78
C VAL A 41 -44.54 12.72 42.50
N ARG A 42 -43.73 13.22 43.44
CA ARG A 42 -44.03 14.46 44.20
C ARG A 42 -43.97 15.73 43.35
N ALA A 43 -43.06 15.80 42.38
CA ALA A 43 -42.85 16.96 41.53
C ALA A 43 -43.77 16.99 40.29
N GLY A 44 -44.51 15.90 40.01
CA GLY A 44 -45.30 15.76 38.79
C GLY A 44 -44.46 15.81 37.51
N CYS A 45 -43.21 15.31 37.57
CA CYS A 45 -42.23 15.36 36.48
C CYS A 45 -41.53 14.01 36.33
N HIS A 46 -41.12 13.61 35.12
CA HIS A 46 -40.33 12.38 34.95
C HIS A 46 -38.99 12.42 35.72
N ALA A 47 -38.57 11.29 36.29
CA ALA A 47 -37.33 11.15 37.06
C ALA A 47 -36.08 11.55 36.26
N THR A 48 -36.07 11.27 34.96
CA THR A 48 -35.00 11.66 34.03
C THR A 48 -34.87 13.17 33.88
N THR A 49 -35.99 13.92 33.92
CA THR A 49 -36.01 15.38 33.87
C THR A 49 -35.39 15.98 35.14
N LEU A 50 -35.71 15.42 36.31
CA LEU A 50 -35.14 15.84 37.59
C LEU A 50 -33.64 15.48 37.69
N GLN A 51 -33.25 14.30 37.22
CA GLN A 51 -31.84 13.88 37.17
C GLN A 51 -31.03 14.75 36.21
N ARG A 52 -31.59 15.13 35.04
CA ARG A 52 -30.96 16.10 34.13
C ARG A 52 -30.85 17.47 34.77
N ALA A 53 -31.87 17.93 35.50
CA ALA A 53 -31.82 19.21 36.19
C ALA A 53 -30.68 19.28 37.22
N ALA A 54 -30.44 18.18 37.93
CA ALA A 54 -29.36 18.02 38.90
C ALA A 54 -28.01 17.62 38.28
N SER A 55 -27.91 17.46 36.94
CA SER A 55 -26.67 17.01 36.29
C SER A 55 -25.65 18.13 36.06
N GLY A 56 -26.10 19.38 36.02
CA GLY A 56 -25.29 20.54 35.65
C GLY A 56 -24.93 20.64 34.15
N ARG A 57 -25.36 19.69 33.30
CA ARG A 57 -25.02 19.70 31.86
C ARG A 57 -25.76 20.76 31.05
N SER A 58 -26.91 21.22 31.51
CA SER A 58 -27.74 22.24 30.85
C SER A 58 -28.55 23.01 31.89
N VAL A 59 -28.81 24.29 31.64
CA VAL A 59 -29.67 25.10 32.53
C VAL A 59 -31.11 24.54 32.49
N PRO A 60 -31.68 24.08 33.62
CA PRO A 60 -33.02 23.51 33.64
C PRO A 60 -34.08 24.61 33.50
N SER A 61 -35.34 24.25 33.22
CA SER A 61 -36.43 25.23 33.21
C SER A 61 -36.72 25.74 34.64
N ALA A 62 -37.14 27.01 34.79
CA ALA A 62 -37.54 27.55 36.10
C ALA A 62 -38.67 26.74 36.75
N ARG A 63 -39.60 26.24 35.93
CA ARG A 63 -40.70 25.39 36.40
C ARG A 63 -40.16 24.09 37.00
N THR A 64 -39.21 23.45 36.33
CA THR A 64 -38.57 22.21 36.82
C THR A 64 -37.80 22.45 38.12
N VAL A 65 -37.03 23.53 38.22
CA VAL A 65 -36.25 23.86 39.44
C VAL A 65 -37.17 24.13 40.64
N ARG A 66 -38.26 24.87 40.44
CA ARG A 66 -39.25 25.13 41.51
C ARG A 66 -40.00 23.86 41.91
N ALA A 67 -40.43 23.04 40.95
CA ALA A 67 -41.08 21.76 41.22
C ALA A 67 -40.16 20.80 41.99
N TYR A 68 -38.87 20.78 41.64
CA TYR A 68 -37.86 20.00 42.35
C TYR A 68 -37.70 20.50 43.80
N ALA A 69 -37.52 21.81 44.01
CA ALA A 69 -37.37 22.37 45.34
C ALA A 69 -38.62 22.14 46.21
N ALA A 70 -39.82 22.32 45.63
CA ALA A 70 -41.09 22.05 46.30
C ALA A 70 -41.20 20.57 46.73
N ALA A 71 -40.85 19.63 45.85
CA ALA A 71 -40.89 18.20 46.13
C ALA A 71 -39.91 17.76 47.23
N CYS A 72 -38.80 18.51 47.40
CA CYS A 72 -37.84 18.33 48.49
C CYS A 72 -38.24 19.05 49.80
N GLY A 73 -39.29 19.89 49.80
CA GLY A 73 -39.62 20.76 50.93
C GLY A 73 -38.66 21.95 51.11
N ALA A 74 -37.90 22.33 50.07
CA ALA A 74 -36.92 23.40 50.10
C ALA A 74 -37.50 24.76 49.64
N SER A 75 -36.86 25.86 50.02
CA SER A 75 -37.28 27.22 49.62
C SER A 75 -37.26 27.39 48.09
N GLN A 76 -38.44 27.66 47.51
CA GLN A 76 -38.57 27.93 46.08
C GLN A 76 -37.95 29.28 45.67
N GLU A 77 -37.83 30.23 46.60
CA GLU A 77 -37.19 31.52 46.35
C GLU A 77 -35.68 31.36 46.14
N VAL A 78 -35.01 30.60 47.02
CA VAL A 78 -33.59 30.27 46.90
C VAL A 78 -33.31 29.49 45.60
N ALA A 79 -34.17 28.52 45.28
CA ALA A 79 -34.08 27.75 44.04
C ALA A 79 -34.20 28.65 42.79
N THR A 80 -35.12 29.62 42.85
CA THR A 80 -35.36 30.56 41.75
C THR A 80 -34.20 31.54 41.59
N GLU A 81 -33.58 32.00 42.68
CA GLU A 81 -32.44 32.91 42.64
C GLU A 81 -31.17 32.21 42.10
N LEU A 82 -30.87 31.00 42.57
CA LEU A 82 -29.76 30.19 42.01
C LEU A 82 -29.97 29.90 40.53
N TRP A 83 -31.21 29.64 40.11
CA TRP A 83 -31.56 29.49 38.70
C TRP A 83 -31.36 30.78 37.90
N ARG A 84 -31.76 31.94 38.44
CA ARG A 84 -31.53 33.26 37.80
C ARG A 84 -30.03 33.53 37.63
N GLN A 85 -29.20 33.21 38.62
CA GLN A 85 -27.74 33.39 38.54
C GLN A 85 -27.11 32.46 37.49
N ALA A 86 -27.53 31.19 37.45
CA ALA A 86 -27.10 30.24 36.43
C ALA A 86 -27.52 30.69 35.02
N ARG A 87 -28.74 31.21 34.87
CA ARG A 87 -29.26 31.72 33.59
C ARG A 87 -28.60 33.03 33.15
N ARG A 88 -28.39 34.00 34.06
CA ARG A 88 -27.75 35.30 33.76
C ARG A 88 -26.29 35.16 33.31
N ARG A 89 -25.52 34.23 33.89
CA ARG A 89 -24.14 33.98 33.43
C ARG A 89 -24.07 33.15 32.16
N THR A 90 -25.04 32.26 31.92
CA THR A 90 -25.17 31.61 30.61
C THR A 90 -25.54 32.67 29.55
N ALA A 91 -26.38 33.65 29.91
CA ALA A 91 -26.75 34.77 29.03
C ALA A 91 -25.63 35.82 28.78
N ARG A 92 -24.64 35.94 29.67
CA ARG A 92 -23.42 36.76 29.44
C ARG A 92 -22.33 36.03 28.64
N ASN A 93 -22.41 34.70 28.54
CA ASN A 93 -21.60 33.87 27.65
C ASN A 93 -22.26 33.69 26.27
N THR A 94 -23.38 34.37 25.99
CA THR A 94 -24.15 34.32 24.73
C THR A 94 -24.23 35.69 24.06
N ALA A 95 -23.19 36.53 24.21
CA ALA A 95 -22.92 37.57 23.22
C ALA A 95 -22.01 36.91 22.19
N VAL A 96 -22.48 36.81 20.93
CA VAL A 96 -21.79 36.23 19.77
C VAL A 96 -20.29 36.53 19.87
N GLY A 97 -19.48 35.49 20.13
CA GLY A 97 -18.04 35.65 20.31
C GLY A 97 -17.45 36.39 19.11
N SER A 98 -16.70 37.46 19.37
CA SER A 98 -15.94 38.13 18.32
C SER A 98 -15.09 37.09 17.58
N PRO A 99 -15.03 37.09 16.24
CA PRO A 99 -14.17 36.15 15.50
C PRO A 99 -12.70 36.22 15.94
N LEU A 100 -12.29 37.35 16.54
CA LEU A 100 -10.96 37.57 17.08
C LEU A 100 -10.63 36.63 18.25
N ASP A 101 -11.63 36.25 19.05
CA ASP A 101 -11.49 35.48 20.29
C ASP A 101 -11.63 33.95 20.07
N ILE A 102 -11.80 33.51 18.82
CA ILE A 102 -11.93 32.10 18.47
C ILE A 102 -10.53 31.49 18.34
N ASP A 103 -10.20 30.58 19.25
CA ASP A 103 -8.96 29.79 19.23
C ASP A 103 -9.30 28.29 19.20
N GLY A 104 -8.86 27.60 18.15
CA GLY A 104 -9.13 26.19 17.92
C GLY A 104 -10.49 25.84 17.31
N ILE A 105 -10.55 24.65 16.71
CA ILE A 105 -11.68 24.18 15.87
C ILE A 105 -12.99 23.97 16.64
N ASP A 106 -12.92 23.62 17.93
CA ASP A 106 -14.10 23.39 18.75
C ASP A 106 -14.80 24.70 19.15
N MET A 107 -14.01 25.75 19.44
CA MET A 107 -14.57 27.10 19.66
C MET A 107 -15.18 27.65 18.37
N PHE A 108 -14.55 27.38 17.22
CA PHE A 108 -15.10 27.80 15.92
C PHE A 108 -16.44 27.10 15.61
N ARG A 109 -16.55 25.79 15.87
CA ARG A 109 -17.82 25.05 15.74
C ARG A 109 -18.90 25.59 16.67
N ALA A 110 -18.54 25.96 17.89
CA ALA A 110 -19.47 26.58 18.84
C ALA A 110 -19.95 27.95 18.32
N GLY A 111 -19.05 28.79 17.82
CA GLY A 111 -19.39 30.10 17.24
C GLY A 111 -20.34 30.01 16.04
N LEU A 112 -20.12 29.06 15.11
CA LEU A 112 -21.05 28.85 13.98
C LEU A 112 -22.44 28.39 14.44
N ARG A 113 -22.52 27.55 15.48
CA ARG A 113 -23.80 27.13 16.05
C ARG A 113 -24.52 28.29 16.71
N GLU A 114 -23.81 29.16 17.40
CA GLU A 114 -24.38 30.38 18.01
C GLU A 114 -24.91 31.35 16.96
N LEU A 115 -24.18 31.56 15.85
CA LEU A 115 -24.68 32.35 14.72
C LEU A 115 -25.98 31.79 14.14
N TYR A 116 -26.06 30.47 13.97
CA TYR A 116 -27.27 29.81 13.50
C TYR A 116 -28.44 29.97 14.48
N GLU A 117 -28.19 29.86 15.78
CA GLU A 117 -29.22 30.08 16.80
C GLU A 117 -29.67 31.55 16.87
N ALA A 118 -28.73 32.49 16.76
CA ALA A 118 -29.00 33.92 16.75
C ALA A 118 -29.80 34.37 15.51
N ALA A 119 -29.57 33.71 14.36
CA ALA A 119 -30.33 33.91 13.13
C ALA A 119 -31.78 33.36 13.18
N GLY A 120 -32.23 32.84 14.32
CA GLY A 120 -33.57 32.30 14.48
C GLY A 120 -33.73 30.88 13.93
N ARG A 121 -32.62 30.13 13.76
CA ARG A 121 -32.60 28.77 13.23
C ARG A 121 -33.29 28.66 11.86
N PRO A 122 -32.77 29.36 10.83
CA PRO A 122 -33.35 29.33 9.49
C PRO A 122 -33.44 27.88 8.98
N SER A 123 -34.50 27.55 8.24
CA SER A 123 -34.64 26.18 7.73
C SER A 123 -33.49 25.87 6.77
N MET A 124 -33.07 24.60 6.71
CA MET A 124 -31.96 24.19 5.82
C MET A 124 -32.26 24.48 4.33
N ARG A 125 -33.54 24.51 3.94
CA ARG A 125 -33.98 24.94 2.60
C ARG A 125 -33.83 26.45 2.38
N ASP A 126 -34.02 27.26 3.43
CA ASP A 126 -33.82 28.71 3.37
C ASP A 126 -32.32 29.04 3.33
N MET A 127 -31.50 28.30 4.07
CA MET A 127 -30.04 28.42 4.01
C MET A 127 -29.47 28.08 2.63
N GLU A 128 -29.99 27.04 1.99
CA GLU A 128 -29.60 26.63 0.63
C GLU A 128 -29.99 27.68 -0.43
N ARG A 129 -31.11 28.40 -0.24
CA ARG A 129 -31.55 29.49 -1.12
C ARG A 129 -30.80 30.80 -0.89
N ALA A 130 -30.43 31.11 0.36
CA ALA A 130 -29.79 32.37 0.75
C ALA A 130 -28.28 32.43 0.47
N GLY A 131 -27.59 31.29 0.31
CA GLY A 131 -26.13 31.20 0.25
C GLY A 131 -25.40 31.83 -0.95
N GLY A 132 -26.08 32.60 -1.82
CA GLY A 132 -25.44 33.31 -2.93
C GLY A 132 -24.62 32.41 -3.89
N PRO A 133 -23.59 32.93 -4.60
CA PRO A 133 -22.80 32.16 -5.57
C PRO A 133 -22.00 30.99 -4.98
N GLY A 134 -22.02 30.79 -3.66
CA GLY A 134 -21.38 29.68 -2.94
C GLY A 134 -22.39 28.71 -2.31
N ARG A 135 -23.41 28.27 -3.06
CA ARG A 135 -24.47 27.31 -2.65
C ARG A 135 -24.02 26.39 -1.51
N LEU A 136 -24.67 26.49 -0.36
CA LEU A 136 -24.44 25.61 0.78
C LEU A 136 -25.41 24.42 0.69
N PRO A 137 -24.95 23.20 0.35
CA PRO A 137 -25.85 22.06 0.23
C PRO A 137 -26.55 21.74 1.55
N HIS A 138 -27.80 21.27 1.48
CA HIS A 138 -28.64 20.93 2.64
C HIS A 138 -27.93 20.03 3.68
N SER A 139 -27.23 19.00 3.21
CA SER A 139 -26.48 18.07 4.07
C SER A 139 -25.28 18.72 4.76
N THR A 140 -24.61 19.66 4.09
CA THR A 140 -23.47 20.41 4.63
C THR A 140 -23.92 21.42 5.68
N ALA A 141 -24.99 22.18 5.42
CA ALA A 141 -25.57 23.11 6.38
C ALA A 141 -25.98 22.37 7.67
N HIS A 142 -26.63 21.21 7.54
CA HIS A 142 -27.03 20.39 8.69
C HIS A 142 -25.83 19.91 9.52
N ARG A 143 -24.74 19.47 8.89
CA ARG A 143 -23.53 19.02 9.58
C ARG A 143 -22.76 20.17 10.26
N ILE A 144 -22.77 21.37 9.68
CA ILE A 144 -22.16 22.56 10.29
C ILE A 144 -22.93 22.97 11.54
N VAL A 145 -24.26 23.09 11.46
CA VAL A 145 -25.12 23.47 12.60
C VAL A 145 -25.05 22.46 13.74
N THR A 146 -25.01 21.17 13.42
CA THR A 146 -24.84 20.10 14.43
C THR A 146 -23.43 20.04 15.01
N GLY A 147 -22.48 20.81 14.46
CA GLY A 147 -21.07 20.83 14.89
C GLY A 147 -20.29 19.57 14.53
N LEU A 148 -20.80 18.76 13.61
CA LEU A 148 -20.15 17.56 13.10
C LEU A 148 -19.03 17.91 12.09
N THR A 149 -19.09 19.09 11.47
CA THR A 149 -18.07 19.57 10.52
C THR A 149 -17.90 21.08 10.61
N VAL A 150 -16.76 21.58 10.12
CA VAL A 150 -16.56 22.99 9.77
C VAL A 150 -16.64 23.17 8.25
N PRO A 151 -16.91 24.38 7.72
CA PRO A 151 -16.85 24.66 6.29
C PRO A 151 -15.51 24.23 5.68
N ARG A 152 -15.55 23.66 4.47
CA ARG A 152 -14.36 23.13 3.78
C ARG A 152 -13.58 24.19 3.00
N ASP A 153 -14.26 25.26 2.61
CA ASP A 153 -13.69 26.37 1.86
C ASP A 153 -14.36 27.69 2.27
N VAL A 154 -13.77 28.80 1.81
CA VAL A 154 -14.28 30.15 2.09
C VAL A 154 -15.69 30.35 1.51
N HIS A 155 -16.04 29.73 0.38
CA HIS A 155 -17.36 29.88 -0.22
C HIS A 155 -18.47 29.26 0.65
N GLN A 156 -18.23 28.09 1.25
CA GLN A 156 -19.14 27.45 2.19
C GLN A 156 -19.30 28.27 3.48
N LEU A 157 -18.20 28.85 3.98
CA LEU A 157 -18.25 29.72 5.15
C LEU A 157 -19.06 30.99 4.85
N THR A 158 -18.75 31.69 3.76
CA THR A 158 -19.48 32.89 3.35
C THR A 158 -20.96 32.60 3.08
N GLY A 159 -21.27 31.46 2.43
CA GLY A 159 -22.65 31.00 2.22
C GLY A 159 -23.40 30.76 3.53
N PHE A 160 -22.74 30.14 4.52
CA PHE A 160 -23.30 29.94 5.86
C PHE A 160 -23.52 31.25 6.62
N LEU A 161 -22.55 32.16 6.60
CA LEU A 161 -22.64 33.48 7.25
C LEU A 161 -23.77 34.32 6.65
N THR A 162 -23.88 34.32 5.33
CA THR A 162 -24.96 35.01 4.60
C THR A 162 -26.33 34.42 4.94
N ALA A 163 -26.45 33.09 4.97
CA ALA A 163 -27.67 32.40 5.38
C ALA A 163 -28.06 32.69 6.84
N CYS A 164 -27.08 32.96 7.70
CA CYS A 164 -27.29 33.39 9.08
C CYS A 164 -27.44 34.92 9.23
N SER A 165 -27.59 35.66 8.12
CA SER A 165 -27.73 37.12 8.10
C SER A 165 -26.58 37.89 8.76
N VAL A 166 -25.36 37.34 8.76
CA VAL A 166 -24.15 38.03 9.22
C VAL A 166 -23.73 39.06 8.17
N THR A 167 -23.41 40.28 8.60
CA THR A 167 -23.12 41.38 7.69
C THR A 167 -21.82 41.12 6.91
N GLU A 168 -21.77 41.47 5.61
CA GLU A 168 -20.59 41.23 4.76
C GLU A 168 -19.31 41.88 5.31
N ARG A 169 -19.42 42.96 6.09
CA ARG A 169 -18.29 43.61 6.77
C ARG A 169 -17.62 42.72 7.82
N GLU A 170 -18.34 41.76 8.39
CA GLU A 170 -17.84 40.84 9.42
C GLU A 170 -17.28 39.54 8.83
N HIS A 171 -17.54 39.25 7.55
CA HIS A 171 -17.09 38.02 6.89
C HIS A 171 -15.56 37.83 6.92
N PRO A 172 -14.72 38.86 6.69
CA PRO A 172 -13.26 38.69 6.75
C PRO A 172 -12.78 38.19 8.12
N GLY A 173 -13.34 38.71 9.22
CA GLY A 173 -12.97 38.27 10.56
C GLY A 173 -13.28 36.80 10.82
N TRP A 174 -14.42 36.30 10.31
CA TRP A 174 -14.78 34.89 10.39
C TRP A 174 -13.90 34.00 9.50
N VAL A 175 -13.47 34.49 8.33
CA VAL A 175 -12.53 33.78 7.46
C VAL A 175 -11.16 33.65 8.11
N ASP A 176 -10.68 34.69 8.79
CA ASP A 176 -9.40 34.64 9.51
C ASP A 176 -9.49 33.75 10.75
N ALA A 177 -10.61 33.76 11.48
CA ALA A 177 -10.88 32.81 12.55
C ALA A 177 -10.90 31.37 12.05
N TRP A 178 -11.50 31.11 10.90
CA TRP A 178 -11.54 29.79 10.27
C TRP A 178 -10.15 29.28 9.88
N ARG A 179 -9.32 30.13 9.26
CA ARG A 179 -7.93 29.79 8.91
C ARG A 179 -7.10 29.47 10.15
N ARG A 180 -7.18 30.32 11.19
CA ARG A 180 -6.50 30.10 12.48
C ARG A 180 -6.96 28.80 13.14
N ALA A 181 -8.27 28.53 13.17
CA ALA A 181 -8.84 27.31 13.75
C ALA A 181 -8.42 26.02 13.02
N LEU A 182 -8.02 26.11 11.75
CA LEU A 182 -7.48 25.01 10.95
C LEU A 182 -5.94 24.90 11.01
N GLY A 183 -5.27 25.73 11.82
CA GLY A 183 -3.81 25.75 11.93
C GLY A 183 -3.12 26.30 10.67
N GLN A 184 -3.82 27.07 9.83
CA GLN A 184 -3.23 27.75 8.68
C GLN A 184 -2.65 29.08 9.16
N ASP A 185 -1.33 29.08 9.39
CA ASP A 185 -0.59 30.22 9.94
C ASP A 185 -0.80 31.49 9.10
N THR A 186 -1.18 32.58 9.78
CA THR A 186 -1.50 33.88 9.15
C THR A 186 -0.42 34.89 9.50
N ALA A 187 0.54 35.08 8.59
CA ALA A 187 1.44 36.24 8.59
C ALA A 187 1.96 36.56 7.19
N LEU A 188 1.21 37.38 6.42
CA LEU A 188 1.64 38.69 5.88
C LEU A 188 0.71 39.17 4.76
N ALA A 189 0.34 40.44 4.90
CA ALA A 189 -0.69 41.14 4.15
C ALA A 189 -0.18 41.87 2.90
N LEU A 190 -1.14 42.14 1.99
CA LEU A 190 -1.25 43.32 1.11
C LEU A 190 -0.23 43.53 -0.03
N ALA A 191 -0.64 43.16 -1.27
CA ALA A 191 -0.73 44.07 -2.43
C ALA A 191 -1.16 43.29 -3.71
N PRO A 192 -1.88 43.91 -4.66
CA PRO A 192 -2.69 43.22 -5.65
C PRO A 192 -1.86 42.79 -6.86
N ARG A 193 -2.00 41.53 -7.30
CA ARG A 193 -1.50 41.11 -8.61
C ARG A 193 -2.65 40.69 -9.52
N LYS A 194 -2.71 41.42 -10.64
CA LYS A 194 -3.67 41.39 -11.73
C LYS A 194 -3.94 39.96 -12.21
N ILE A 195 -5.21 39.55 -12.16
CA ILE A 195 -5.71 38.42 -12.94
C ILE A 195 -6.10 38.98 -14.30
N SER A 196 -5.35 38.63 -15.34
CA SER A 196 -5.86 38.66 -16.72
C SER A 196 -6.44 37.29 -17.08
N PRO A 197 -7.45 37.25 -17.96
CA PRO A 197 -8.45 36.20 -17.97
C PRO A 197 -8.16 35.17 -19.06
N THR A 198 -7.82 33.95 -18.67
CA THR A 198 -7.91 32.75 -19.52
C THR A 198 -7.69 31.58 -18.57
N ILE A 199 -8.67 30.75 -18.22
CA ILE A 199 -9.29 29.74 -19.08
C ILE A 199 -10.65 29.40 -18.43
N ARG A 200 -11.74 29.56 -19.18
CA ARG A 200 -13.01 28.89 -18.84
C ARG A 200 -12.80 27.39 -19.00
N LYS A 201 -12.67 26.64 -17.91
CA LYS A 201 -12.99 25.22 -17.91
C LYS A 201 -14.37 25.05 -17.29
N SER A 202 -15.30 24.76 -18.19
CA SER A 202 -16.65 24.27 -17.95
C SER A 202 -16.68 23.22 -16.85
N VAL A 203 -17.56 23.43 -15.87
CA VAL A 203 -18.13 22.40 -15.01
C VAL A 203 -18.80 21.36 -15.93
N PRO A 204 -18.44 20.06 -15.87
CA PRO A 204 -19.27 19.06 -16.50
C PRO A 204 -20.52 18.91 -15.66
N SER A 205 -21.63 19.32 -16.25
CA SER A 205 -22.98 18.96 -15.83
C SER A 205 -23.06 17.44 -15.65
N ALA A 206 -23.58 17.01 -14.50
CA ALA A 206 -23.90 15.63 -14.20
C ALA A 206 -24.84 15.05 -15.26
N GLY A 207 -24.26 14.27 -16.16
CA GLY A 207 -24.91 13.35 -17.07
C GLY A 207 -23.86 12.29 -17.36
N ALA A 208 -23.92 11.18 -16.65
CA ALA A 208 -23.03 10.05 -16.88
C ALA A 208 -23.23 9.57 -18.32
N THR A 209 -22.36 10.04 -19.21
CA THR A 209 -22.17 9.45 -20.53
C THR A 209 -21.24 8.28 -20.30
N ARG A 210 -21.80 7.09 -20.46
CA ARG A 210 -21.07 5.82 -20.48
C ARG A 210 -20.01 5.91 -21.58
N ASP A 211 -18.73 5.89 -21.22
CA ASP A 211 -17.68 5.43 -22.15
C ASP A 211 -17.82 3.92 -22.28
N LEU A 212 -18.80 3.50 -23.08
CA LEU A 212 -18.87 2.17 -23.66
C LEU A 212 -18.48 2.33 -25.12
N THR A 213 -17.59 1.45 -25.60
CA THR A 213 -17.50 1.12 -27.03
C THR A 213 -18.90 1.04 -27.64
N PRO A 214 -19.15 1.48 -28.89
CA PRO A 214 -20.49 1.53 -29.45
C PRO A 214 -21.08 0.11 -29.53
N VAL A 215 -21.81 -0.29 -28.50
CA VAL A 215 -22.61 -1.51 -28.47
C VAL A 215 -23.71 -1.29 -29.50
N SER A 216 -23.66 -2.02 -30.60
CA SER A 216 -24.59 -1.86 -31.74
C SER A 216 -25.93 -2.56 -31.45
N GLY A 217 -26.54 -2.25 -30.30
CA GLY A 217 -27.69 -2.94 -29.74
C GLY A 217 -28.41 -2.18 -28.61
N PRO A 218 -29.59 -2.64 -28.18
CA PRO A 218 -30.34 -2.00 -27.09
C PRO A 218 -29.73 -2.33 -25.72
N CYS A 219 -29.46 -1.29 -24.91
CA CYS A 219 -28.99 -1.42 -23.52
C CYS A 219 -30.11 -1.08 -22.52
N PHE A 220 -30.08 -1.68 -21.34
CA PHE A 220 -31.10 -1.55 -20.29
C PHE A 220 -30.48 -1.24 -18.93
N ALA A 221 -31.21 -0.48 -18.11
CA ALA A 221 -30.90 -0.27 -16.71
C ALA A 221 -32.04 -0.75 -15.81
N LEU A 222 -31.72 -1.64 -14.85
CA LEU A 222 -32.64 -2.18 -13.85
C LEU A 222 -32.18 -1.87 -12.41
N LEU A 223 -30.92 -1.49 -12.19
CA LEU A 223 -30.36 -1.14 -10.87
C LEU A 223 -30.72 0.28 -10.42
N GLY A 224 -31.81 0.81 -10.95
CA GLY A 224 -32.40 2.12 -10.68
C GLY A 224 -33.77 2.22 -11.35
N PRO A 225 -34.22 3.41 -11.77
CA PRO A 225 -35.38 3.54 -12.63
C PRO A 225 -35.20 2.77 -13.95
N VAL A 226 -36.21 2.00 -14.36
CA VAL A 226 -36.12 1.19 -15.58
C VAL A 226 -36.05 2.08 -16.82
N ARG A 227 -34.90 2.03 -17.49
CA ARG A 227 -34.55 2.82 -18.68
C ARG A 227 -33.97 1.91 -19.76
N ALA A 228 -34.09 2.34 -21.01
CA ALA A 228 -33.49 1.66 -22.15
C ALA A 228 -32.89 2.69 -23.11
N TRP A 229 -31.82 2.30 -23.80
CA TRP A 229 -31.13 3.10 -24.82
C TRP A 229 -30.81 2.24 -26.02
N ARG A 230 -30.69 2.86 -27.20
CA ARG A 230 -30.11 2.25 -28.40
C ARG A 230 -29.21 3.28 -29.04
N ASP A 231 -27.98 2.89 -29.39
CA ASP A 231 -26.99 3.82 -29.97
C ASP A 231 -26.86 5.12 -29.16
N ASN A 232 -26.87 4.98 -27.83
CA ASN A 232 -26.84 6.07 -26.84
C ASN A 232 -28.06 7.03 -26.84
N GLN A 233 -29.14 6.71 -27.56
CA GLN A 233 -30.41 7.45 -27.55
C GLN A 233 -31.45 6.79 -26.62
N PRO A 234 -32.11 7.55 -25.73
CA PRO A 234 -33.10 6.99 -24.82
C PRO A 234 -34.34 6.47 -25.56
N MET A 235 -34.81 5.28 -25.18
CA MET A 235 -35.99 4.64 -25.74
C MET A 235 -37.22 4.83 -24.84
N ALA A 236 -38.38 5.05 -25.45
CA ALA A 236 -39.64 5.16 -24.70
C ALA A 236 -40.12 3.79 -24.19
N THR A 237 -39.78 3.46 -22.95
CA THR A 237 -40.16 2.19 -22.31
C THR A 237 -41.61 2.16 -21.77
N GLY A 238 -42.35 3.25 -21.96
CA GLY A 238 -43.80 3.30 -21.80
C GLY A 238 -44.30 3.50 -20.36
N SER A 239 -45.55 3.08 -20.12
CA SER A 239 -46.20 3.23 -18.80
C SER A 239 -45.54 2.36 -17.72
N PRO A 240 -45.78 2.61 -16.41
CA PRO A 240 -45.22 1.77 -15.34
C PRO A 240 -45.49 0.27 -15.52
N GLN A 241 -46.69 -0.12 -15.98
CA GLN A 241 -47.00 -1.53 -16.26
C GLN A 241 -46.26 -2.10 -17.49
N GLN A 242 -45.99 -1.28 -18.52
CA GLN A 242 -45.16 -1.71 -19.66
C GLN A 242 -43.71 -1.92 -19.21
N ARG A 243 -43.17 -1.02 -18.37
CA ARG A 243 -41.83 -1.18 -17.80
C ARG A 243 -41.72 -2.36 -16.84
N ALA A 244 -42.78 -2.65 -16.08
CA ALA A 244 -42.84 -3.82 -15.21
C ALA A 244 -42.83 -5.13 -16.03
N LEU A 245 -43.56 -5.17 -17.15
CA LEU A 245 -43.53 -6.29 -18.08
C LEU A 245 -42.12 -6.48 -18.66
N LEU A 246 -41.48 -5.39 -19.10
CA LEU A 246 -40.12 -5.41 -19.62
C LEU A 246 -39.12 -5.92 -18.58
N ALA A 247 -39.18 -5.42 -17.34
CA ALA A 247 -38.31 -5.85 -16.26
C ALA A 247 -38.48 -7.36 -15.94
N ALA A 248 -39.72 -7.85 -15.89
CA ALA A 248 -40.00 -9.27 -15.66
C ALA A 248 -39.39 -10.18 -16.76
N LEU A 249 -39.34 -9.71 -18.01
CA LEU A 249 -38.72 -10.44 -19.11
C LEU A 249 -37.19 -10.36 -19.09
N LEU A 250 -36.62 -9.17 -18.82
CA LEU A 250 -35.17 -8.98 -18.74
C LEU A 250 -34.55 -9.81 -17.60
N LEU A 251 -35.22 -9.89 -16.45
CA LEU A 251 -34.78 -10.68 -15.29
C LEU A 251 -34.83 -12.20 -15.51
N ARG A 252 -35.43 -12.66 -16.62
CA ARG A 252 -35.47 -14.08 -17.01
C ARG A 252 -34.33 -14.49 -17.94
N GLU A 253 -33.48 -13.55 -18.37
CA GLU A 253 -32.24 -13.83 -19.12
C GLU A 253 -32.49 -14.70 -20.37
N GLY A 254 -33.43 -14.29 -21.22
CA GLY A 254 -33.77 -15.01 -22.45
C GLY A 254 -34.74 -16.18 -22.30
N ARG A 255 -35.03 -16.61 -21.07
CA ARG A 255 -36.06 -17.63 -20.81
C ARG A 255 -37.46 -17.09 -21.08
N MET A 256 -38.30 -17.94 -21.67
CA MET A 256 -39.69 -17.63 -21.97
C MET A 256 -40.50 -17.42 -20.69
N ALA A 257 -41.44 -16.48 -20.75
CA ALA A 257 -42.50 -16.31 -19.76
C ALA A 257 -43.86 -16.48 -20.46
N THR A 258 -44.66 -17.40 -19.95
CA THR A 258 -46.04 -17.60 -20.40
C THR A 258 -46.90 -16.39 -20.04
N ALA A 259 -48.02 -16.21 -20.73
CA ALA A 259 -48.93 -15.13 -20.40
C ALA A 259 -49.46 -15.21 -18.95
N ALA A 260 -49.67 -16.42 -18.42
CA ALA A 260 -50.11 -16.62 -17.04
C ALA A 260 -49.05 -16.14 -16.03
N GLU A 261 -47.77 -16.50 -16.23
CA GLU A 261 -46.67 -16.03 -15.36
C GLU A 261 -46.49 -14.51 -15.41
N LEU A 262 -46.72 -13.89 -16.57
CA LEU A 262 -46.63 -12.43 -16.71
C LEU A 262 -47.82 -11.71 -16.06
N ILE A 263 -49.00 -12.32 -16.08
CA ILE A 263 -50.18 -11.81 -15.36
C ILE A 263 -49.92 -11.85 -13.85
N ASP A 264 -49.49 -13.01 -13.34
CA ASP A 264 -49.15 -13.19 -11.93
C ASP A 264 -48.04 -12.22 -11.49
N ALA A 265 -46.99 -12.06 -12.29
CA ALA A 265 -45.90 -11.13 -11.97
C ALA A 265 -46.35 -9.65 -11.85
N LEU A 266 -47.32 -9.23 -12.66
CA LEU A 266 -47.78 -7.85 -12.74
C LEU A 266 -48.88 -7.53 -11.72
N TRP A 267 -49.79 -8.48 -11.45
CA TRP A 267 -51.00 -8.24 -10.68
C TRP A 267 -51.23 -9.22 -9.51
N GLY A 268 -50.50 -10.34 -9.45
CA GLY A 268 -50.69 -11.38 -8.44
C GLY A 268 -52.09 -11.96 -8.45
N GLU A 269 -52.67 -12.09 -7.26
CA GLU A 269 -54.01 -12.67 -7.02
C GLU A 269 -55.18 -11.80 -7.54
N GLU A 270 -54.93 -10.53 -7.88
CA GLU A 270 -55.98 -9.58 -8.31
C GLU A 270 -55.79 -9.07 -9.76
N PRO A 271 -55.80 -9.96 -10.78
CA PRO A 271 -55.66 -9.53 -12.17
C PRO A 271 -56.93 -8.84 -12.69
N PRO A 272 -56.80 -7.83 -13.57
CA PRO A 272 -57.96 -7.21 -14.20
C PRO A 272 -58.70 -8.21 -15.12
N PRO A 273 -60.01 -8.04 -15.37
CA PRO A 273 -60.82 -8.98 -16.16
C PRO A 273 -60.29 -9.24 -17.58
N GLN A 274 -59.50 -8.31 -18.13
CA GLN A 274 -58.88 -8.40 -19.45
C GLN A 274 -57.34 -8.46 -19.39
N ALA A 275 -56.77 -9.06 -18.33
CA ALA A 275 -55.31 -9.10 -18.11
C ALA A 275 -54.53 -9.67 -19.30
N LEU A 276 -55.02 -10.76 -19.92
CA LEU A 276 -54.37 -11.34 -21.10
C LEU A 276 -54.32 -10.37 -22.29
N ALA A 277 -55.38 -9.61 -22.52
CA ALA A 277 -55.42 -8.59 -23.57
C ALA A 277 -54.49 -7.40 -23.25
N ALA A 278 -54.38 -7.02 -21.97
CA ALA A 278 -53.45 -5.99 -21.51
C ALA A 278 -51.99 -6.39 -21.73
N VAL A 279 -51.59 -7.63 -21.36
CA VAL A 279 -50.23 -8.15 -21.60
C VAL A 279 -49.90 -8.14 -23.09
N ARG A 280 -50.80 -8.62 -23.95
CA ARG A 280 -50.61 -8.58 -25.41
C ARG A 280 -50.42 -7.16 -25.94
N THR A 281 -51.18 -6.21 -25.41
CA THR A 281 -51.08 -4.79 -25.77
C THR A 281 -49.74 -4.20 -25.35
N TYR A 282 -49.29 -4.49 -24.12
CA TYR A 282 -48.01 -4.03 -23.61
C TYR A 282 -46.84 -4.64 -24.39
N ALA A 283 -46.87 -5.94 -24.66
CA ALA A 283 -45.86 -6.62 -25.47
C ALA A 283 -45.83 -6.08 -26.91
N SER A 284 -46.98 -5.80 -27.52
CA SER A 284 -47.03 -5.19 -28.86
C SER A 284 -46.37 -3.81 -28.89
N ARG A 285 -46.65 -2.96 -27.88
CA ARG A 285 -46.04 -1.62 -27.77
C ARG A 285 -44.53 -1.70 -27.52
N LEU A 286 -44.09 -2.57 -26.61
CA LEU A 286 -42.67 -2.80 -26.36
C LEU A 286 -41.96 -3.35 -27.61
N ARG A 287 -42.60 -4.25 -28.38
CA ARG A 287 -42.03 -4.80 -29.61
C ARG A 287 -41.82 -3.72 -30.68
N LYS A 288 -42.73 -2.75 -30.79
CA LYS A 288 -42.57 -1.60 -31.69
C LYS A 288 -41.35 -0.75 -31.31
N THR A 289 -41.07 -0.60 -30.03
CA THR A 289 -39.94 0.19 -29.55
C THR A 289 -38.62 -0.58 -29.60
N LEU A 290 -38.60 -1.83 -29.12
CA LEU A 290 -37.40 -2.68 -29.00
C LEU A 290 -37.03 -3.41 -30.29
N GLY A 291 -37.94 -3.51 -31.25
CA GLY A 291 -37.76 -4.31 -32.46
C GLY A 291 -38.27 -5.75 -32.29
N PRO A 292 -38.71 -6.38 -33.40
CA PRO A 292 -39.30 -7.72 -33.39
C PRO A 292 -38.30 -8.82 -33.02
N ASP A 293 -37.01 -8.62 -33.33
CA ASP A 293 -35.96 -9.62 -33.09
C ASP A 293 -35.53 -9.67 -31.62
N VAL A 294 -35.78 -8.59 -30.87
CA VAL A 294 -35.45 -8.47 -29.44
C VAL A 294 -36.56 -9.02 -28.56
N LEU A 295 -37.83 -8.67 -28.83
CA LEU A 295 -38.99 -9.17 -28.08
C LEU A 295 -39.76 -10.22 -28.88
N VAL A 296 -39.37 -11.48 -28.69
CA VAL A 296 -39.92 -12.63 -29.41
C VAL A 296 -41.20 -13.11 -28.72
N GLY A 297 -42.21 -13.46 -29.52
CA GLY A 297 -43.41 -14.16 -29.04
C GLY A 297 -43.47 -15.55 -29.65
N GLU A 298 -43.49 -16.58 -28.80
CA GLU A 298 -43.46 -17.99 -29.22
C GLU A 298 -44.35 -18.82 -28.26
N ALA A 299 -45.13 -19.76 -28.79
CA ALA A 299 -46.02 -20.65 -28.02
C ALA A 299 -46.94 -19.95 -26.98
N GLY A 300 -47.37 -18.71 -27.24
CA GLY A 300 -48.25 -17.96 -26.32
C GLY A 300 -47.54 -17.27 -25.15
N GLY A 301 -46.21 -17.25 -25.13
CA GLY A 301 -45.39 -16.49 -24.18
C GLY A 301 -44.53 -15.41 -24.85
N TYR A 302 -43.71 -14.74 -24.03
CA TYR A 302 -42.78 -13.70 -24.46
C TYR A 302 -41.38 -13.92 -23.87
N ALA A 303 -40.33 -13.55 -24.61
CA ALA A 303 -38.96 -13.47 -24.12
C ALA A 303 -38.21 -12.30 -24.75
N VAL A 304 -37.23 -11.77 -24.03
CA VAL A 304 -36.23 -10.84 -24.58
C VAL A 304 -34.98 -11.62 -24.94
N ARG A 305 -34.59 -11.63 -26.23
CA ARG A 305 -33.42 -12.35 -26.76
C ARG A 305 -32.54 -11.41 -27.59
N GLY A 306 -31.35 -11.88 -27.98
CA GLY A 306 -30.43 -11.13 -28.85
C GLY A 306 -29.81 -9.90 -28.18
N LEU A 307 -29.58 -9.99 -26.86
CA LEU A 307 -28.86 -8.96 -26.11
C LEU A 307 -27.39 -9.35 -25.98
N ASP A 308 -26.51 -8.36 -26.13
CA ASP A 308 -25.08 -8.52 -25.81
C ASP A 308 -24.88 -8.74 -24.30
N ALA A 309 -23.74 -9.31 -23.90
CA ALA A 309 -23.46 -9.65 -22.50
C ALA A 309 -23.48 -8.43 -21.57
N ASP A 310 -23.07 -7.27 -22.07
CA ASP A 310 -23.00 -5.98 -21.36
C ASP A 310 -24.24 -5.08 -21.61
N ALA A 311 -25.25 -5.58 -22.32
CA ALA A 311 -26.46 -4.82 -22.62
C ALA A 311 -27.31 -4.53 -21.38
N LEU A 312 -27.13 -5.28 -20.28
CA LEU A 312 -27.90 -5.13 -19.04
C LEU A 312 -26.97 -4.79 -17.86
N ASP A 313 -27.21 -3.67 -17.19
CA ASP A 313 -26.44 -3.23 -16.01
C ASP A 313 -26.36 -4.28 -14.89
N LEU A 314 -27.43 -5.04 -14.68
CA LEU A 314 -27.47 -6.16 -13.74
C LEU A 314 -26.48 -7.28 -14.12
N THR A 315 -26.33 -7.59 -15.41
CA THR A 315 -25.35 -8.59 -15.87
C THR A 315 -23.94 -8.07 -15.66
N THR A 316 -23.65 -6.83 -16.05
CA THR A 316 -22.36 -6.18 -15.81
C THR A 316 -22.01 -6.15 -14.32
N ALA A 317 -22.95 -5.83 -13.45
CA ALA A 317 -22.74 -5.84 -12.00
C ALA A 317 -22.36 -7.23 -11.47
N ARG A 318 -22.99 -8.29 -11.99
CA ARG A 318 -22.69 -9.68 -11.59
C ARG A 318 -21.34 -10.15 -12.07
N GLU A 319 -20.95 -9.78 -13.30
CA GLU A 319 -19.63 -10.07 -13.85
C GLU A 319 -18.54 -9.39 -13.02
N LEU A 320 -18.71 -8.09 -12.73
CA LEU A 320 -17.79 -7.33 -11.87
C LEU A 320 -17.69 -7.94 -10.47
N ALA A 321 -18.80 -8.39 -9.87
CA ALA A 321 -18.79 -9.07 -8.57
C ALA A 321 -18.06 -10.41 -8.63
N THR A 322 -18.28 -11.19 -9.69
CA THR A 322 -17.61 -12.49 -9.90
C THR A 322 -16.11 -12.31 -10.11
N GLU A 323 -15.70 -11.30 -10.89
CA GLU A 323 -14.30 -10.94 -11.09
C GLU A 323 -13.65 -10.43 -9.80
N ALA A 324 -14.39 -9.65 -9.00
CA ALA A 324 -13.92 -9.20 -7.70
C ALA A 324 -13.65 -10.38 -6.74
N ASP A 325 -14.52 -11.39 -6.72
CA ASP A 325 -14.29 -12.59 -5.92
C ASP A 325 -13.05 -13.36 -6.39
N ARG A 326 -12.83 -13.50 -7.70
CA ARG A 326 -11.60 -14.11 -8.23
C ARG A 326 -10.35 -13.34 -7.83
N ALA A 327 -10.38 -12.00 -7.97
CA ALA A 327 -9.27 -11.14 -7.57
C ALA A 327 -8.97 -11.24 -6.07
N ARG A 328 -10.02 -11.32 -5.24
CA ARG A 328 -9.89 -11.54 -3.80
C ARG A 328 -9.24 -12.89 -3.49
N THR A 329 -9.67 -13.97 -4.13
CA THR A 329 -9.06 -15.30 -3.94
C THR A 329 -7.60 -15.37 -4.40
N ALA A 330 -7.20 -14.51 -5.35
CA ALA A 330 -5.82 -14.38 -5.82
C ALA A 330 -4.96 -13.46 -4.93
N GLY A 331 -5.53 -12.85 -3.89
CA GLY A 331 -4.83 -11.94 -2.97
C GLY A 331 -4.73 -10.49 -3.45
N ASP A 332 -5.31 -10.13 -4.61
CA ASP A 332 -5.34 -8.74 -5.08
C ASP A 332 -6.57 -7.99 -4.56
N LEU A 333 -6.52 -7.64 -3.28
CA LEU A 333 -7.59 -6.91 -2.60
C LEU A 333 -7.85 -5.53 -3.23
N ARG A 334 -6.82 -4.88 -3.81
CA ARG A 334 -6.98 -3.53 -4.39
C ARG A 334 -7.80 -3.60 -5.68
N HIS A 335 -7.51 -4.60 -6.52
CA HIS A 335 -8.29 -4.83 -7.72
C HIS A 335 -9.72 -5.27 -7.39
N ALA A 336 -9.89 -6.22 -6.45
CA ALA A 336 -11.21 -6.67 -5.99
C ALA A 336 -12.09 -5.50 -5.49
N ARG A 337 -11.54 -4.63 -4.65
CA ARG A 337 -12.21 -3.43 -4.14
C ARG A 337 -12.63 -2.48 -5.27
N SER A 338 -11.77 -2.27 -6.26
CA SER A 338 -12.06 -1.41 -7.42
C SER A 338 -13.24 -1.96 -8.24
N LEU A 339 -13.26 -3.27 -8.48
CA LEU A 339 -14.34 -3.95 -9.20
C LEU A 339 -15.67 -3.85 -8.45
N LEU A 340 -15.70 -4.09 -7.13
CA LEU A 340 -16.91 -3.90 -6.31
C LEU A 340 -17.38 -2.44 -6.31
N SER A 341 -16.46 -1.49 -6.27
CA SER A 341 -16.80 -0.06 -6.34
C SER A 341 -17.47 0.30 -7.68
N ARG A 342 -16.96 -0.25 -8.79
CA ARG A 342 -17.56 -0.11 -10.12
C ARG A 342 -18.94 -0.77 -10.19
N ALA A 343 -19.10 -1.95 -9.62
CA ALA A 343 -20.39 -2.64 -9.57
C ALA A 343 -21.41 -1.80 -8.79
N LEU A 344 -21.07 -1.34 -7.59
CA LEU A 344 -21.94 -0.51 -6.74
C LEU A 344 -22.32 0.83 -7.39
N ALA A 345 -21.44 1.40 -8.22
CA ALA A 345 -21.71 2.62 -8.96
C ALA A 345 -22.79 2.47 -10.05
N LEU A 346 -23.15 1.24 -10.43
CA LEU A 346 -24.25 0.98 -11.36
C LEU A 346 -25.63 1.21 -10.73
N TRP A 347 -25.72 1.24 -9.40
CA TRP A 347 -26.97 1.53 -8.71
C TRP A 347 -27.29 3.04 -8.75
N ASP A 348 -28.39 3.39 -9.41
CA ASP A 348 -28.96 4.74 -9.45
C ASP A 348 -30.21 4.80 -8.55
N GLY A 349 -29.99 4.75 -7.23
CA GLY A 349 -31.06 4.78 -6.23
C GLY A 349 -31.71 3.43 -5.96
N GLU A 350 -33.05 3.40 -5.93
CA GLU A 350 -33.83 2.19 -5.68
C GLU A 350 -33.95 1.34 -6.96
N PRO A 351 -33.61 0.03 -6.94
CA PRO A 351 -33.75 -0.81 -8.11
C PRO A 351 -35.23 -0.95 -8.49
N LEU A 352 -35.51 -0.96 -9.80
CA LEU A 352 -36.86 -1.03 -10.34
C LEU A 352 -37.79 0.07 -9.80
N ALA A 353 -37.24 1.27 -9.57
CA ALA A 353 -37.99 2.40 -9.01
C ALA A 353 -39.24 2.74 -9.84
N GLY A 354 -40.38 2.89 -9.15
CA GLY A 354 -41.65 3.27 -9.76
C GLY A 354 -42.36 2.16 -10.54
N LEU A 355 -41.91 0.90 -10.43
CA LEU A 355 -42.61 -0.25 -11.01
C LEU A 355 -43.62 -0.86 -10.02
N PRO A 356 -44.89 -1.05 -10.43
CA PRO A 356 -45.90 -1.74 -9.64
C PRO A 356 -45.82 -3.26 -9.79
N GLY A 357 -46.48 -3.98 -8.87
CA GLY A 357 -46.72 -5.42 -8.97
C GLY A 357 -45.81 -6.27 -8.09
N PRO A 358 -46.27 -7.46 -7.69
CA PRO A 358 -45.60 -8.30 -6.68
C PRO A 358 -44.21 -8.76 -7.13
N HIS A 359 -44.01 -9.04 -8.42
CA HIS A 359 -42.69 -9.45 -8.91
C HIS A 359 -41.66 -8.33 -8.81
N ALA A 360 -42.04 -7.09 -9.15
CA ALA A 360 -41.13 -5.95 -9.06
C ALA A 360 -40.73 -5.67 -7.60
N GLU A 361 -41.67 -5.80 -6.66
CA GLU A 361 -41.41 -5.67 -5.21
C GLU A 361 -40.45 -6.75 -4.70
N ALA A 362 -40.69 -8.01 -5.04
CA ALA A 362 -39.81 -9.12 -4.64
C ALA A 362 -38.39 -8.97 -5.21
N GLN A 363 -38.27 -8.56 -6.49
CA GLN A 363 -36.95 -8.36 -7.12
C GLN A 363 -36.23 -7.12 -6.57
N ARG A 364 -36.97 -6.06 -6.23
CA ARG A 364 -36.40 -4.88 -5.55
C ARG A 364 -35.80 -5.25 -4.21
N ALA A 365 -36.51 -6.02 -3.38
CA ALA A 365 -35.99 -6.50 -2.10
C ALA A 365 -34.73 -7.35 -2.29
N ARG A 366 -34.75 -8.30 -3.23
CA ARG A 366 -33.59 -9.14 -3.57
C ARG A 366 -32.37 -8.32 -4.04
N LEU A 367 -32.57 -7.34 -4.91
CA LEU A 367 -31.50 -6.50 -5.44
C LEU A 367 -30.95 -5.53 -4.40
N GLN A 368 -31.78 -5.03 -3.49
CA GLN A 368 -31.34 -4.24 -2.33
C GLN A 368 -30.50 -5.08 -1.38
N GLU A 369 -30.91 -6.31 -1.10
CA GLU A 369 -30.13 -7.23 -0.26
C GLU A 369 -28.78 -7.55 -0.89
N TRP A 370 -28.75 -7.82 -2.20
CA TRP A 370 -27.50 -8.06 -2.90
C TRP A 370 -26.58 -6.84 -2.90
N ARG A 371 -27.11 -5.63 -3.10
CA ARG A 371 -26.33 -4.39 -2.96
C ARG A 371 -25.70 -4.28 -1.57
N MET A 372 -26.44 -4.63 -0.51
CA MET A 372 -25.93 -4.60 0.84
C MET A 372 -24.79 -5.61 1.06
N GLN A 373 -24.90 -6.82 0.50
CA GLN A 373 -23.81 -7.81 0.54
C GLN A 373 -22.54 -7.28 -0.15
N LEU A 374 -22.67 -6.67 -1.33
CA LEU A 374 -21.53 -6.07 -2.04
C LEU A 374 -20.90 -4.91 -1.25
N LEU A 375 -21.71 -4.08 -0.59
CA LEU A 375 -21.22 -3.02 0.30
C LEU A 375 -20.45 -3.58 1.50
N GLU A 376 -21.01 -4.60 2.15
CA GLU A 376 -20.36 -5.29 3.27
C GLU A 376 -19.02 -5.89 2.86
N SER A 377 -18.95 -6.56 1.71
CA SER A 377 -17.69 -7.10 1.17
C SER A 377 -16.67 -6.02 0.85
N ARG A 378 -17.08 -4.90 0.25
CA ARG A 378 -16.16 -3.78 -0.04
C ARG A 378 -15.62 -3.16 1.25
N LEU A 379 -16.47 -2.96 2.26
CA LEU A 379 -16.09 -2.37 3.54
C LEU A 379 -15.15 -3.28 4.33
N ASP A 380 -15.35 -4.61 4.25
CA ASP A 380 -14.42 -5.59 4.81
C ASP A 380 -13.00 -5.42 4.20
N MET A 381 -12.91 -5.31 2.87
CA MET A 381 -11.64 -5.05 2.17
C MET A 381 -11.04 -3.68 2.52
N ASP A 382 -11.87 -2.64 2.69
CA ASP A 382 -11.40 -1.32 3.15
C ASP A 382 -10.73 -1.44 4.54
N LEU A 383 -11.27 -2.28 5.43
CA LEU A 383 -10.68 -2.53 6.74
C LEU A 383 -9.42 -3.40 6.68
N GLU A 384 -9.30 -4.32 5.74
CA GLU A 384 -8.05 -5.09 5.52
C GLU A 384 -6.93 -4.22 4.93
N GLN A 385 -7.28 -3.18 4.16
CA GLN A 385 -6.32 -2.27 3.54
C GLN A 385 -5.88 -1.10 4.43
N GLY A 386 -6.36 -1.04 5.67
CA GLY A 386 -6.02 0.04 6.61
C GLY A 386 -6.87 1.31 6.47
N CYS A 387 -7.91 1.33 5.63
CA CYS A 387 -8.77 2.50 5.39
C CYS A 387 -9.82 2.71 6.51
N HIS A 388 -9.42 2.54 7.78
CA HIS A 388 -10.34 2.50 8.92
C HIS A 388 -11.10 3.80 9.14
N ALA A 389 -10.43 4.96 9.06
CA ALA A 389 -11.04 6.26 9.35
C ALA A 389 -12.13 6.64 8.33
N GLU A 390 -11.90 6.33 7.06
CA GLU A 390 -12.86 6.53 5.97
C GLU A 390 -14.06 5.60 6.14
N ALA A 391 -13.79 4.31 6.40
CA ALA A 391 -14.82 3.30 6.64
C ALA A 391 -15.71 3.63 7.84
N VAL A 392 -15.17 4.18 8.95
CA VAL A 392 -15.98 4.57 10.12
C VAL A 392 -17.09 5.55 9.75
N SER A 393 -16.79 6.54 8.90
CA SER A 393 -17.78 7.55 8.52
C SER A 393 -18.94 6.94 7.74
N GLU A 394 -18.64 6.06 6.80
CA GLU A 394 -19.64 5.38 5.99
C GLU A 394 -20.43 4.34 6.79
N LEU A 395 -19.74 3.51 7.58
CA LEU A 395 -20.35 2.51 8.47
C LEU A 395 -21.27 3.16 9.51
N THR A 396 -20.94 4.36 10.00
CA THR A 396 -21.83 5.11 10.91
C THR A 396 -23.15 5.48 10.22
N ALA A 397 -23.10 5.93 8.96
CA ALA A 397 -24.30 6.25 8.20
C ALA A 397 -25.12 5.00 7.87
N LEU A 398 -24.47 3.91 7.45
CA LEU A 398 -25.12 2.65 7.12
C LEU A 398 -25.76 1.98 8.34
N THR A 399 -25.10 2.00 9.50
CA THR A 399 -25.67 1.46 10.75
C THR A 399 -26.82 2.30 11.30
N ALA A 400 -26.89 3.60 10.98
CA ALA A 400 -28.05 4.42 11.28
C ALA A 400 -29.24 4.09 10.36
N ALA A 401 -28.98 3.84 9.07
CA ALA A 401 -30.01 3.48 8.09
C ALA A 401 -30.52 2.03 8.27
N HIS A 402 -29.65 1.11 8.67
CA HIS A 402 -29.94 -0.32 8.84
C HIS A 402 -29.58 -0.78 10.26
N PRO A 403 -30.32 -0.32 11.29
CA PRO A 403 -29.89 -0.46 12.67
C PRO A 403 -29.87 -1.90 13.19
N LEU A 404 -30.72 -2.78 12.63
CA LEU A 404 -30.80 -4.20 12.97
C LEU A 404 -29.80 -5.09 12.21
N ARG A 405 -29.00 -4.55 11.28
CA ARG A 405 -28.06 -5.33 10.47
C ARG A 405 -26.72 -5.46 11.20
N GLU A 406 -26.58 -6.57 11.94
CA GLU A 406 -25.44 -6.80 12.85
C GLU A 406 -24.08 -6.80 12.14
N ARG A 407 -23.98 -7.25 10.88
CA ARG A 407 -22.69 -7.26 10.15
C ARG A 407 -22.10 -5.85 9.97
N LEU A 408 -22.93 -4.85 9.72
CA LEU A 408 -22.47 -3.45 9.65
C LEU A 408 -22.00 -2.94 11.02
N ARG A 409 -22.66 -3.37 12.09
CA ARG A 409 -22.27 -3.03 13.47
C ARG A 409 -20.93 -3.67 13.84
N GLU A 410 -20.73 -4.91 13.43
CA GLU A 410 -19.48 -5.65 13.56
C GLU A 410 -18.32 -4.94 12.86
N LEU A 411 -18.49 -4.60 11.58
CA LEU A 411 -17.49 -3.84 10.80
C LEU A 411 -17.20 -2.48 11.45
N LEU A 412 -18.22 -1.77 11.96
CA LEU A 412 -18.03 -0.50 12.67
C LEU A 412 -17.23 -0.68 13.96
N MET A 413 -17.54 -1.72 14.75
CA MET A 413 -16.78 -2.06 15.96
C MET A 413 -15.30 -2.32 15.65
N LEU A 414 -15.03 -3.11 14.61
CA LEU A 414 -13.67 -3.42 14.17
C LEU A 414 -12.93 -2.16 13.69
N ALA A 415 -13.58 -1.34 12.87
CA ALA A 415 -13.00 -0.10 12.34
C ALA A 415 -12.67 0.89 13.46
N LEU A 416 -13.54 1.05 14.45
CA LEU A 416 -13.32 1.90 15.63
C LEU A 416 -12.17 1.36 16.48
N TYR A 417 -12.12 0.04 16.73
CA TYR A 417 -11.04 -0.58 17.49
C TYR A 417 -9.68 -0.39 16.82
N ARG A 418 -9.57 -0.68 15.52
CA ARG A 418 -8.34 -0.48 14.72
C ARG A 418 -7.92 0.98 14.61
N SER A 419 -8.85 1.91 14.80
CA SER A 419 -8.56 3.36 14.88
C SER A 419 -8.17 3.83 16.29
N GLY A 420 -7.92 2.91 17.24
CA GLY A 420 -7.59 3.24 18.64
C GLY A 420 -8.78 3.69 19.49
N ARG A 421 -10.02 3.57 18.99
CA ARG A 421 -11.25 4.06 19.64
C ARG A 421 -12.01 2.91 20.32
N GLN A 422 -11.31 2.13 21.16
CA GLN A 422 -11.84 0.93 21.82
C GLN A 422 -13.13 1.19 22.62
N ALA A 423 -13.20 2.29 23.37
CA ALA A 423 -14.38 2.63 24.17
C ALA A 423 -15.64 2.84 23.31
N GLU A 424 -15.48 3.41 22.12
CA GLU A 424 -16.58 3.63 21.17
C GLU A 424 -17.01 2.33 20.50
N ALA A 425 -16.06 1.44 20.16
CA ALA A 425 -16.38 0.10 19.67
C ALA A 425 -17.24 -0.68 20.68
N LEU A 426 -16.87 -0.66 21.96
CA LEU A 426 -17.66 -1.32 23.01
C LEU A 426 -19.02 -0.63 23.26
N ALA A 427 -19.13 0.67 23.03
CA ALA A 427 -20.42 1.37 23.07
C ALA A 427 -21.35 0.91 21.94
N VAL A 428 -20.84 0.72 20.72
CA VAL A 428 -21.61 0.17 19.59
C VAL A 428 -22.19 -1.20 19.93
N TYR A 429 -21.42 -2.09 20.57
CA TYR A 429 -21.94 -3.37 21.04
C TYR A 429 -23.06 -3.21 22.07
N ALA A 430 -22.84 -2.37 23.08
CA ALA A 430 -23.81 -2.17 24.16
C ALA A 430 -25.13 -1.58 23.67
N ASP A 431 -25.08 -0.71 22.65
CA ASP A 431 -26.27 -0.16 22.02
C ASP A 431 -26.94 -1.18 21.08
N THR A 432 -26.17 -1.99 20.35
CA THR A 432 -26.70 -3.05 19.49
C THR A 432 -27.44 -4.11 20.31
N ARG A 433 -26.87 -4.57 21.42
CA ARG A 433 -27.54 -5.54 22.32
C ARG A 433 -28.85 -5.00 22.87
N ARG A 434 -28.90 -3.72 23.23
CA ARG A 434 -30.13 -3.08 23.73
C ARG A 434 -31.19 -3.03 22.64
N LEU A 435 -30.80 -2.59 21.44
CA LEU A 435 -31.71 -2.51 20.30
C LEU A 435 -32.30 -3.87 19.91
N LEU A 436 -31.47 -4.92 19.82
CA LEU A 436 -31.94 -6.27 19.47
C LEU A 436 -32.88 -6.86 20.53
N ALA A 437 -32.59 -6.63 21.81
CA ALA A 437 -33.46 -7.04 22.89
C ALA A 437 -34.80 -6.28 22.88
N ASP A 438 -34.78 -4.97 22.62
CA ASP A 438 -35.97 -4.12 22.63
C ASP A 438 -36.87 -4.36 21.40
N GLU A 439 -36.29 -4.53 20.20
CA GLU A 439 -37.05 -4.64 18.94
C GLU A 439 -37.39 -6.09 18.55
N LEU A 440 -36.51 -7.05 18.84
CA LEU A 440 -36.63 -8.43 18.38
C LEU A 440 -36.69 -9.46 19.52
N GLY A 441 -36.40 -9.06 20.77
CA GLY A 441 -36.37 -9.96 21.92
C GLY A 441 -35.24 -11.00 21.88
N VAL A 442 -34.18 -10.74 21.10
CA VAL A 442 -33.05 -11.67 20.91
C VAL A 442 -31.72 -11.06 21.35
N ASP A 443 -30.76 -11.92 21.67
CA ASP A 443 -29.37 -11.54 21.92
C ASP A 443 -28.57 -11.40 20.62
N PRO A 444 -27.44 -10.65 20.63
CA PRO A 444 -26.53 -10.56 19.50
C PRO A 444 -25.97 -11.91 19.05
N ARG A 445 -25.70 -12.02 17.74
CA ARG A 445 -25.10 -13.20 17.11
C ARG A 445 -23.71 -13.54 17.69
N PRO A 446 -23.31 -14.82 17.67
CA PRO A 446 -22.02 -15.28 18.22
C PRO A 446 -20.81 -14.46 17.75
N GLU A 447 -20.74 -14.12 16.46
CA GLU A 447 -19.63 -13.38 15.85
C GLU A 447 -19.45 -12.00 16.50
N LEU A 448 -20.56 -11.30 16.78
CA LEU A 448 -20.51 -9.99 17.42
C LEU A 448 -20.11 -10.08 18.90
N ARG A 449 -20.51 -11.15 19.59
CA ARG A 449 -20.11 -11.42 20.99
C ARG A 449 -18.62 -11.79 21.08
N GLU A 450 -18.12 -12.60 20.14
CA GLU A 450 -16.70 -12.96 20.05
C GLU A 450 -15.84 -11.74 19.76
N LEU A 451 -16.25 -10.89 18.82
CA LEU A 451 -15.55 -9.63 18.55
C LEU A 451 -15.48 -8.75 19.80
N GLN A 452 -16.58 -8.64 20.57
CA GLN A 452 -16.58 -7.91 21.83
C GLN A 452 -15.55 -8.48 22.83
N GLN A 453 -15.51 -9.81 22.99
CA GLN A 453 -14.56 -10.48 23.90
C GLN A 453 -13.11 -10.25 23.49
N ARG A 454 -12.80 -10.39 22.20
CA ARG A 454 -11.46 -10.15 21.66
C ARG A 454 -11.03 -8.69 21.82
N ILE A 455 -11.95 -7.73 21.63
CA ILE A 455 -11.70 -6.31 21.90
C ILE A 455 -11.45 -6.05 23.39
N LEU A 456 -12.16 -6.72 24.31
CA LEU A 456 -11.94 -6.60 25.75
C LEU A 456 -10.57 -7.17 26.18
N GLN A 457 -10.09 -8.21 25.51
CA GLN A 457 -8.80 -8.84 25.76
C GLN A 457 -7.62 -8.10 25.09
N ALA A 458 -7.89 -7.03 24.33
CA ALA A 458 -6.91 -6.32 23.52
C ALA A 458 -6.12 -7.28 22.59
N ASP A 459 -6.83 -8.19 21.92
CA ASP A 459 -6.24 -9.20 21.03
C ASP A 459 -5.36 -8.52 19.96
N PRO A 460 -4.03 -8.80 19.92
CA PRO A 460 -3.12 -8.20 18.94
C PRO A 460 -3.49 -8.57 17.50
N ALA A 461 -4.13 -9.74 17.27
CA ALA A 461 -4.59 -10.15 15.94
C ALA A 461 -5.75 -9.30 15.39
N LEU A 462 -6.41 -8.49 16.24
CA LEU A 462 -7.40 -7.50 15.80
C LEU A 462 -6.79 -6.14 15.47
N ALA A 463 -5.66 -5.80 16.11
CA ALA A 463 -5.07 -4.45 16.10
C ALA A 463 -4.32 -4.14 14.80
N GLU A 464 -3.77 -5.15 14.15
CA GLU A 464 -3.12 -5.00 12.85
C GLU A 464 -4.03 -5.59 11.76
N PRO A 465 -4.15 -4.94 10.58
CA PRO A 465 -4.47 -5.69 9.37
C PRO A 465 -3.48 -6.85 9.30
N SER A 466 -3.89 -8.02 8.81
CA SER A 466 -2.89 -9.00 8.37
C SER A 466 -1.98 -8.25 7.42
N ALA A 467 -0.77 -7.90 7.88
CA ALA A 467 0.20 -7.24 7.03
C ALA A 467 0.25 -8.12 5.78
N PRO A 468 0.17 -7.55 4.56
CA PRO A 468 0.33 -8.35 3.36
C PRO A 468 1.56 -9.21 3.62
N ALA A 469 1.40 -10.55 3.51
CA ALA A 469 2.47 -11.50 3.82
C ALA A 469 3.75 -10.90 3.24
N PRO A 470 4.81 -10.69 4.06
CA PRO A 470 5.94 -9.86 3.66
C PRO A 470 6.35 -10.30 2.26
N MET A 471 6.26 -9.36 1.31
CA MET A 471 6.51 -9.70 -0.09
C MET A 471 7.86 -10.40 -0.15
N PRO A 472 7.97 -11.55 -0.83
CA PRO A 472 9.22 -12.25 -0.96
C PRO A 472 10.34 -11.26 -1.36
N PRO A 473 11.46 -11.21 -0.63
CA PRO A 473 12.51 -10.27 -0.94
C PRO A 473 12.99 -10.48 -2.38
N ALA A 474 13.21 -9.40 -3.12
CA ALA A 474 13.68 -9.44 -4.51
C ALA A 474 14.88 -8.50 -4.65
N GLN A 475 16.00 -8.85 -4.03
CA GLN A 475 17.15 -7.96 -3.84
C GLN A 475 18.24 -8.11 -4.91
N LEU A 476 18.03 -8.98 -5.91
CA LEU A 476 19.05 -9.22 -6.93
C LEU A 476 19.36 -7.93 -7.72
N PRO A 477 20.65 -7.59 -7.91
CA PRO A 477 21.05 -6.50 -8.81
C PRO A 477 20.57 -6.73 -10.23
N ALA A 478 20.51 -5.66 -11.04
CA ALA A 478 20.17 -5.80 -12.45
C ALA A 478 21.18 -6.73 -13.18
N SER A 479 20.64 -7.65 -13.99
CA SER A 479 21.47 -8.46 -14.90
C SER A 479 22.01 -7.61 -16.04
N VAL A 480 23.16 -7.97 -16.60
CA VAL A 480 23.75 -7.27 -17.75
C VAL A 480 23.14 -7.79 -19.06
N PRO A 481 22.66 -6.90 -19.96
CA PRO A 481 22.00 -7.31 -21.19
C PRO A 481 22.96 -7.92 -22.24
N ASP A 482 24.25 -7.57 -22.15
CA ASP A 482 25.32 -8.01 -23.04
C ASP A 482 26.11 -9.22 -22.47
N PHE A 483 25.51 -9.99 -21.56
CA PHE A 483 26.12 -11.22 -21.04
C PHE A 483 26.61 -12.11 -22.19
N THR A 484 27.86 -12.56 -22.12
CA THR A 484 28.54 -13.23 -23.23
C THR A 484 29.43 -14.35 -22.71
N GLY A 485 29.38 -15.49 -23.40
CA GLY A 485 30.17 -16.67 -23.06
C GLY A 485 29.64 -17.44 -21.84
N ARG A 486 30.44 -18.39 -21.36
CA ARG A 486 30.20 -19.14 -20.10
C ARG A 486 28.91 -19.96 -20.03
N ALA A 487 28.39 -20.38 -21.18
CA ALA A 487 27.17 -21.18 -21.25
C ALA A 487 27.28 -22.49 -20.44
N ALA A 488 28.47 -23.13 -20.43
CA ALA A 488 28.73 -24.33 -19.64
C ALA A 488 28.57 -24.06 -18.12
N PHE A 489 29.23 -23.01 -17.60
CA PHE A 489 29.10 -22.62 -16.19
C PHE A 489 27.68 -22.19 -15.81
N VAL A 490 26.96 -21.52 -16.71
CA VAL A 490 25.55 -21.17 -16.49
C VAL A 490 24.69 -22.43 -16.37
N ALA A 491 24.86 -23.39 -17.27
CA ALA A 491 24.12 -24.65 -17.26
C ALA A 491 24.42 -25.46 -15.99
N GLU A 492 25.70 -25.62 -15.65
CA GLU A 492 26.16 -26.36 -14.47
C GLU A 492 25.62 -25.74 -13.17
N LEU A 493 25.74 -24.41 -12.99
CA LEU A 493 25.20 -23.74 -11.81
C LEU A 493 23.68 -23.82 -11.76
N SER A 494 23.00 -23.70 -12.89
CA SER A 494 21.53 -23.79 -12.94
C SER A 494 21.06 -25.18 -12.56
N GLU A 495 21.77 -26.23 -12.97
CA GLU A 495 21.50 -27.62 -12.58
C GLU A 495 21.74 -27.83 -11.07
N VAL A 496 22.86 -27.33 -10.54
CA VAL A 496 23.15 -27.40 -9.11
C VAL A 496 22.08 -26.70 -8.28
N LEU A 497 21.62 -25.51 -8.70
CA LEU A 497 20.56 -24.76 -8.03
C LEU A 497 19.19 -25.42 -8.18
N ALA A 498 18.87 -26.01 -9.33
CA ALA A 498 17.62 -26.74 -9.54
C ALA A 498 17.57 -28.02 -8.69
N SER A 499 18.72 -28.68 -8.49
CA SER A 499 18.87 -29.86 -7.63
C SER A 499 18.84 -29.56 -6.12
N ALA A 500 18.66 -28.29 -5.72
CA ALA A 500 18.48 -27.90 -4.31
C ALA A 500 17.21 -28.52 -3.67
N GLN A 501 16.31 -29.07 -4.48
CA GLN A 501 15.18 -29.88 -4.01
C GLN A 501 15.69 -31.25 -3.50
N GLY A 502 15.83 -31.39 -2.19
CA GLY A 502 16.25 -32.65 -1.53
C GLY A 502 17.69 -32.69 -1.02
N ARG A 503 18.40 -31.56 -0.98
CA ARG A 503 19.71 -31.41 -0.32
C ARG A 503 19.62 -30.38 0.81
N VAL A 504 20.33 -30.64 1.91
CA VAL A 504 20.40 -29.77 3.11
C VAL A 504 20.79 -28.33 2.78
N MET A 505 21.55 -28.12 1.69
CA MET A 505 21.81 -26.81 1.05
C MET A 505 22.59 -27.01 -0.25
N ALA A 506 22.34 -26.20 -1.29
CA ALA A 506 23.24 -26.07 -2.44
C ALA A 506 24.11 -24.81 -2.29
N VAL A 507 25.40 -24.97 -2.00
CA VAL A 507 26.37 -23.85 -1.97
C VAL A 507 27.23 -23.92 -3.21
N SER A 508 27.27 -22.86 -4.02
CA SER A 508 28.24 -22.76 -5.11
C SER A 508 29.19 -21.59 -4.89
N ALA A 509 30.49 -21.85 -4.93
CA ALA A 509 31.53 -20.85 -4.76
C ALA A 509 32.20 -20.55 -6.10
N LEU A 510 32.08 -19.32 -6.56
CA LEU A 510 32.71 -18.80 -7.76
C LEU A 510 34.03 -18.12 -7.37
N VAL A 511 35.13 -18.71 -7.81
CA VAL A 511 36.50 -18.27 -7.49
C VAL A 511 37.18 -17.76 -8.75
N GLY A 512 38.09 -16.80 -8.64
CA GLY A 512 38.86 -16.30 -9.77
C GLY A 512 39.42 -14.91 -9.54
N ILE A 513 40.24 -14.43 -10.47
CA ILE A 513 40.89 -13.12 -10.37
C ILE A 513 39.89 -11.94 -10.41
N GLY A 514 40.34 -10.78 -9.98
CA GLY A 514 39.54 -9.55 -10.05
C GLY A 514 39.19 -9.19 -11.50
N GLY A 515 37.96 -8.75 -11.74
CA GLY A 515 37.52 -8.32 -13.08
C GLY A 515 37.16 -9.46 -14.05
N VAL A 516 37.29 -10.72 -13.63
CA VAL A 516 36.88 -11.90 -14.42
C VAL A 516 35.36 -12.06 -14.54
N GLY A 517 34.54 -11.27 -13.83
CA GLY A 517 33.07 -11.30 -13.98
C GLY A 517 32.33 -12.35 -13.16
N LYS A 518 32.86 -12.76 -11.99
CA LYS A 518 32.19 -13.68 -11.05
C LYS A 518 30.82 -13.18 -10.60
N THR A 519 30.77 -11.92 -10.16
CA THR A 519 29.53 -11.22 -9.78
C THR A 519 28.52 -11.23 -10.91
N THR A 520 28.97 -10.91 -12.13
CA THR A 520 28.12 -10.89 -13.31
C THR A 520 27.53 -12.27 -13.62
N LEU A 521 28.32 -13.33 -13.55
CA LEU A 521 27.82 -14.70 -13.72
C LEU A 521 26.84 -15.09 -12.61
N ALA A 522 27.17 -14.80 -11.35
CA ALA A 522 26.34 -15.16 -10.21
C ALA A 522 24.97 -14.46 -10.25
N VAL A 523 24.94 -13.15 -10.56
CA VAL A 523 23.70 -12.39 -10.77
C VAL A 523 22.92 -12.96 -11.95
N HIS A 524 23.57 -13.26 -13.07
CA HIS A 524 22.92 -13.80 -14.25
C HIS A 524 22.22 -15.14 -13.96
N VAL A 525 22.92 -16.07 -13.32
CA VAL A 525 22.36 -17.36 -12.90
C VAL A 525 21.25 -17.18 -11.86
N ALA A 526 21.42 -16.28 -10.88
CA ALA A 526 20.40 -16.00 -9.88
C ALA A 526 19.08 -15.51 -10.50
N HIS A 527 19.15 -14.70 -11.56
CA HIS A 527 17.97 -14.30 -12.32
C HIS A 527 17.30 -15.46 -13.04
N GLN A 528 18.07 -16.36 -13.65
CA GLN A 528 17.52 -17.56 -14.32
C GLN A 528 16.87 -18.53 -13.32
N ALA A 529 17.47 -18.68 -12.14
CA ALA A 529 16.98 -19.59 -11.09
C ALA A 529 15.81 -19.02 -10.27
N ARG A 530 15.41 -17.76 -10.50
CA ARG A 530 14.38 -17.06 -9.69
C ARG A 530 13.08 -17.84 -9.51
N ALA A 531 12.63 -18.55 -10.54
CA ALA A 531 11.40 -19.34 -10.51
C ALA A 531 11.47 -20.54 -9.55
N ALA A 532 12.67 -21.06 -9.26
CA ALA A 532 12.87 -22.17 -8.31
C ALA A 532 12.79 -21.72 -6.84
N PHE A 533 12.94 -20.41 -6.56
CA PHE A 533 12.97 -19.83 -5.22
C PHE A 533 11.87 -18.76 -5.05
N PRO A 534 10.59 -19.18 -4.97
CA PRO A 534 9.46 -18.24 -4.91
C PRO A 534 9.37 -17.48 -3.59
N ASP A 535 10.00 -17.97 -2.52
CA ASP A 535 9.92 -17.35 -1.19
C ASP A 535 10.94 -16.22 -1.02
N GLY A 536 11.82 -15.98 -2.00
CA GLY A 536 12.61 -14.75 -2.12
C GLY A 536 14.04 -14.95 -2.62
N GLN A 537 14.70 -13.82 -2.89
CA GLN A 537 16.10 -13.70 -3.23
C GLN A 537 16.75 -12.58 -2.40
N LEU A 538 17.80 -12.94 -1.66
CA LEU A 538 18.60 -12.04 -0.85
C LEU A 538 19.94 -11.78 -1.54
N TYR A 539 20.39 -10.53 -1.49
CA TYR A 539 21.68 -10.12 -2.06
C TYR A 539 22.44 -9.25 -1.07
N VAL A 540 23.74 -9.48 -0.96
CA VAL A 540 24.65 -8.60 -0.24
C VAL A 540 26.00 -8.54 -0.93
N ALA A 541 26.52 -7.33 -1.09
CA ALA A 541 27.94 -7.12 -1.37
C ALA A 541 28.71 -7.16 -0.05
N LEU A 542 29.55 -8.18 0.12
CA LEU A 542 30.39 -8.37 1.30
C LEU A 542 31.66 -7.51 1.28
N GLU A 543 32.02 -6.97 0.12
CA GLU A 543 33.20 -6.12 -0.11
C GLU A 543 34.47 -6.71 0.53
N GLY A 544 34.60 -8.03 0.46
CA GLY A 544 35.72 -8.79 1.01
C GLY A 544 37.04 -8.45 0.35
N SER A 545 37.03 -7.77 -0.80
CA SER A 545 38.19 -7.13 -1.46
C SER A 545 38.41 -5.64 -1.14
N GLY A 546 37.53 -5.00 -0.35
CA GLY A 546 37.61 -3.61 0.09
C GLY A 546 38.28 -3.41 1.47
N GLN A 547 38.36 -2.16 1.93
CA GLN A 547 38.92 -1.82 3.26
C GLN A 547 37.95 -2.11 4.42
N ARG A 548 36.64 -2.15 4.16
CA ARG A 548 35.60 -2.42 5.15
C ARG A 548 34.71 -3.57 4.69
N ALA A 549 35.20 -4.79 4.86
CA ALA A 549 34.39 -5.98 4.61
C ALA A 549 33.15 -5.98 5.51
N ALA A 550 32.00 -6.37 4.95
CA ALA A 550 30.74 -6.39 5.67
C ALA A 550 30.78 -7.40 6.82
N GLU A 551 30.43 -6.93 8.03
CA GLU A 551 30.36 -7.80 9.20
C GLU A 551 29.14 -8.73 9.14
N PRO A 552 29.30 -10.05 9.33
CA PRO A 552 28.19 -11.01 9.26
C PRO A 552 27.01 -10.66 10.17
N LYS A 553 27.26 -10.08 11.35
CA LYS A 553 26.22 -9.63 12.29
C LYS A 553 25.31 -8.57 11.67
N THR A 554 25.89 -7.63 10.94
CA THR A 554 25.16 -6.54 10.26
C THR A 554 24.37 -7.07 9.07
N VAL A 555 24.97 -7.97 8.30
CA VAL A 555 24.32 -8.64 7.16
C VAL A 555 23.11 -9.45 7.62
N LEU A 556 23.24 -10.29 8.65
CA LEU A 556 22.12 -11.06 9.19
C LEU A 556 20.99 -10.17 9.70
N GLY A 557 21.30 -9.05 10.35
CA GLY A 557 20.29 -8.07 10.75
C GLY A 557 19.51 -7.52 9.55
N SER A 558 20.19 -7.26 8.43
CA SER A 558 19.53 -6.81 7.20
C SER A 558 18.68 -7.89 6.53
N PHE A 559 19.14 -9.14 6.54
CA PHE A 559 18.39 -10.28 5.99
C PHE A 559 17.14 -10.60 6.81
N LEU A 560 17.24 -10.61 8.14
CA LEU A 560 16.09 -10.81 9.03
C LEU A 560 15.02 -9.74 8.83
N ARG A 561 15.41 -8.46 8.74
CA ARG A 561 14.48 -7.37 8.38
C ARG A 561 13.81 -7.60 7.03
N ALA A 562 14.60 -7.98 6.02
CA ALA A 562 14.08 -8.23 4.68
C ALA A 562 13.10 -9.42 4.63
N LEU A 563 13.25 -10.39 5.52
CA LEU A 563 12.36 -11.55 5.66
C LEU A 563 11.13 -11.27 6.55
N GLY A 564 10.99 -10.03 7.05
CA GLY A 564 9.84 -9.57 7.83
C GLY A 564 10.01 -9.64 9.34
N THR A 565 11.21 -9.89 9.87
CA THR A 565 11.47 -9.85 11.32
C THR A 565 11.50 -8.40 11.81
N ALA A 566 10.69 -8.08 12.83
CA ALA A 566 10.68 -6.77 13.46
C ALA A 566 12.02 -6.45 14.12
N ASP A 567 12.47 -5.19 14.05
CA ASP A 567 13.77 -4.76 14.60
C ASP A 567 13.93 -5.06 16.09
N SER A 568 12.84 -4.98 16.88
CA SER A 568 12.82 -5.31 18.31
C SER A 568 13.02 -6.79 18.62
N ALA A 569 12.79 -7.68 17.66
CA ALA A 569 12.92 -9.12 17.81
C ALA A 569 14.30 -9.63 17.36
N ILE A 570 15.14 -8.81 16.73
CA ILE A 570 16.45 -9.21 16.23
C ILE A 570 17.44 -9.27 17.42
N PRO A 571 18.02 -10.44 17.73
CA PRO A 571 18.96 -10.59 18.85
C PRO A 571 20.24 -9.76 18.68
N ASP A 572 21.00 -9.56 19.75
CA ASP A 572 22.24 -8.78 19.68
C ASP A 572 23.47 -9.62 19.30
N SER A 573 23.50 -10.91 19.62
CA SER A 573 24.65 -11.76 19.31
C SER A 573 24.64 -12.27 17.86
N LEU A 574 25.83 -12.53 17.31
CA LEU A 574 25.97 -13.10 15.96
C LEU A 574 25.36 -14.51 15.90
N GLU A 575 25.60 -15.32 16.92
CA GLU A 575 25.17 -16.71 17.00
C GLU A 575 23.65 -16.83 17.06
N GLU A 576 22.99 -16.01 17.89
CA GLU A 576 21.52 -15.98 17.97
C GLU A 576 20.89 -15.45 16.68
N ARG A 577 21.48 -14.43 16.03
CA ARG A 577 21.01 -13.97 14.71
C ARG A 577 21.12 -15.06 13.65
N ALA A 578 22.22 -15.80 13.64
CA ALA A 578 22.41 -16.91 12.70
C ALA A 578 21.42 -18.05 12.97
N ALA A 579 21.17 -18.38 14.25
CA ALA A 579 20.17 -19.36 14.62
C ALA A 579 18.75 -18.93 14.20
N MET A 580 18.36 -17.69 14.50
CA MET A 580 17.08 -17.12 14.10
C MET A 580 16.93 -17.08 12.58
N TYR A 581 17.97 -16.70 11.84
CA TYR A 581 17.97 -16.69 10.39
C TYR A 581 17.64 -18.07 9.81
N ARG A 582 18.26 -19.13 10.33
CA ARG A 582 17.94 -20.51 9.93
C ARG A 582 16.51 -20.90 10.31
N SER A 583 16.01 -20.48 11.47
CA SER A 583 14.61 -20.71 11.87
C SER A 583 13.61 -20.01 10.96
N VAL A 584 13.91 -18.79 10.49
CA VAL A 584 13.05 -18.03 9.57
C VAL A 584 13.04 -18.66 8.17
N LEU A 585 14.15 -19.25 7.74
CA LEU A 585 14.28 -19.92 6.45
C LEU A 585 13.79 -21.38 6.46
N ALA A 586 13.47 -21.94 7.62
CA ALA A 586 12.93 -23.29 7.72
C ALA A 586 11.62 -23.41 6.93
N GLY A 587 11.57 -24.38 6.00
CA GLY A 587 10.41 -24.61 5.14
C GLY A 587 10.21 -23.58 4.01
N ARG A 588 11.15 -22.65 3.81
CA ARG A 588 11.13 -21.66 2.72
C ARG A 588 12.17 -22.01 1.64
N ARG A 589 11.92 -21.55 0.42
CA ARG A 589 12.82 -21.64 -0.73
C ARG A 589 13.36 -20.28 -1.10
N VAL A 590 14.51 -19.94 -0.52
CA VAL A 590 15.18 -18.65 -0.71
C VAL A 590 16.55 -18.85 -1.35
N LEU A 591 16.87 -17.98 -2.31
CA LEU A 591 18.21 -17.88 -2.90
C LEU A 591 19.00 -16.77 -2.22
N VAL A 592 20.23 -17.07 -1.80
CA VAL A 592 21.13 -16.10 -1.15
C VAL A 592 22.34 -15.87 -2.04
N LEU A 593 22.57 -14.64 -2.47
CA LEU A 593 23.75 -14.26 -3.24
C LEU A 593 24.70 -13.41 -2.37
N LEU A 594 25.85 -14.00 -2.02
CA LEU A 594 26.92 -13.40 -1.23
C LEU A 594 28.05 -13.00 -2.16
N ASP A 595 28.15 -11.71 -2.46
CA ASP A 595 29.07 -11.20 -3.47
C ASP A 595 30.36 -10.64 -2.86
N ASP A 596 31.52 -11.05 -3.40
CA ASP A 596 32.86 -10.68 -2.97
C ASP A 596 33.16 -11.07 -1.51
N ALA A 597 32.94 -12.33 -1.14
CA ALA A 597 33.32 -12.87 0.17
C ALA A 597 34.84 -12.88 0.37
N ARG A 598 35.30 -12.53 1.59
CA ARG A 598 36.73 -12.56 1.95
C ARG A 598 37.22 -13.97 2.20
N ASP A 599 36.51 -14.72 3.04
CA ASP A 599 36.89 -16.04 3.52
C ASP A 599 35.64 -16.86 3.90
N ALA A 600 35.82 -18.15 4.17
CA ALA A 600 34.72 -19.02 4.58
C ALA A 600 34.17 -18.68 5.98
N ALA A 601 34.97 -18.10 6.88
CA ALA A 601 34.53 -17.71 8.22
C ALA A 601 33.48 -16.59 8.18
N GLN A 602 33.59 -15.66 7.22
CA GLN A 602 32.60 -14.62 6.95
C GLN A 602 31.29 -15.21 6.41
N VAL A 603 31.37 -16.24 5.57
CA VAL A 603 30.24 -16.83 4.85
C VAL A 603 29.44 -17.80 5.73
N ARG A 604 30.11 -18.64 6.54
CA ARG A 604 29.48 -19.70 7.34
C ARG A 604 28.24 -19.25 8.14
N PRO A 605 28.23 -18.10 8.84
CA PRO A 605 27.04 -17.64 9.58
C PRO A 605 25.88 -17.19 8.70
N LEU A 606 26.15 -16.86 7.43
CA LEU A 606 25.17 -16.34 6.45
C LEU A 606 24.50 -17.46 5.62
N LEU A 607 24.94 -18.70 5.81
CA LEU A 607 24.42 -19.84 5.08
C LEU A 607 23.05 -20.28 5.63
N PRO A 608 22.06 -20.54 4.75
CA PRO A 608 20.69 -20.87 5.16
C PRO A 608 20.58 -22.23 5.88
N GLY A 609 21.40 -23.22 5.52
CA GLY A 609 21.49 -24.51 6.23
C GLY A 609 20.21 -25.34 6.29
N THR A 610 19.23 -25.04 5.44
CA THR A 610 17.92 -25.70 5.35
C THR A 610 17.64 -26.21 3.94
N ASP A 611 16.91 -27.32 3.86
CA ASP A 611 16.46 -27.89 2.59
C ASP A 611 15.66 -26.87 1.77
N GLY A 612 15.89 -26.87 0.45
CA GLY A 612 15.17 -25.98 -0.48
C GLY A 612 15.73 -24.56 -0.57
N CYS A 613 16.71 -24.18 0.26
CA CYS A 613 17.47 -22.94 0.12
C CYS A 613 18.82 -23.18 -0.59
N ALA A 614 19.30 -22.16 -1.29
CA ALA A 614 20.60 -22.20 -1.97
C ALA A 614 21.42 -20.92 -1.72
N ALA A 615 22.74 -21.05 -1.74
CA ALA A 615 23.67 -19.94 -1.59
C ALA A 615 24.66 -19.90 -2.76
N LEU A 616 24.70 -18.79 -3.48
CA LEU A 616 25.74 -18.46 -4.45
C LEU A 616 26.73 -17.52 -3.78
N VAL A 617 28.01 -17.88 -3.79
CA VAL A 617 29.08 -17.11 -3.16
C VAL A 617 30.09 -16.75 -4.23
N THR A 618 30.43 -15.47 -4.39
CA THR A 618 31.57 -15.07 -5.22
C THR A 618 32.72 -14.69 -4.30
N SER A 619 33.94 -15.13 -4.61
CA SER A 619 35.13 -14.79 -3.85
C SER A 619 36.37 -14.74 -4.75
N ARG A 620 37.42 -14.09 -4.27
CA ARG A 620 38.76 -14.22 -4.86
C ARG A 620 39.56 -15.34 -4.22
N ALA A 621 39.27 -15.65 -2.95
CA ALA A 621 39.90 -16.75 -2.22
C ALA A 621 39.23 -18.09 -2.58
N ARG A 622 40.01 -19.18 -2.54
CA ARG A 622 39.54 -20.53 -2.90
C ARG A 622 38.56 -21.14 -1.89
N MET A 623 38.51 -20.61 -0.66
CA MET A 623 37.59 -21.04 0.43
C MET A 623 37.53 -22.57 0.57
N THR A 624 38.69 -23.22 0.63
CA THR A 624 38.84 -24.67 0.59
C THR A 624 38.16 -25.38 1.77
N ASP A 625 37.96 -24.64 2.86
CA ASP A 625 37.38 -25.05 4.13
C ASP A 625 35.84 -24.88 4.21
N LEU A 626 35.19 -24.43 3.13
CA LEU A 626 33.73 -24.33 3.05
C LEU A 626 33.11 -25.69 2.70
N ALA A 627 32.65 -26.41 3.71
CA ALA A 627 32.08 -27.76 3.56
C ALA A 627 30.82 -27.76 2.66
N GLY A 628 30.75 -28.72 1.74
CA GLY A 628 29.60 -28.92 0.85
C GLY A 628 29.48 -27.93 -0.32
N ALA A 629 30.48 -27.06 -0.52
CA ALA A 629 30.48 -26.10 -1.62
C ALA A 629 30.91 -26.74 -2.95
N HIS A 630 30.06 -26.58 -3.97
CA HIS A 630 30.40 -26.81 -5.37
C HIS A 630 31.27 -25.66 -5.88
N ARG A 631 32.57 -25.90 -6.03
CA ARG A 631 33.54 -24.85 -6.42
C ARG A 631 33.67 -24.78 -7.93
N LEU A 632 33.57 -23.56 -8.45
CA LEU A 632 33.82 -23.24 -9.86
C LEU A 632 34.91 -22.19 -9.94
N GLU A 633 36.00 -22.55 -10.59
CA GLU A 633 37.10 -21.63 -10.91
C GLU A 633 36.78 -20.97 -12.26
N LEU A 634 36.70 -19.64 -12.24
CA LEU A 634 36.46 -18.83 -13.42
C LEU A 634 37.77 -18.24 -13.93
N ASP A 635 38.08 -18.64 -15.16
CA ASP A 635 39.21 -18.13 -15.91
C ASP A 635 38.84 -16.94 -16.81
N GLU A 636 39.88 -16.37 -17.42
CA GLU A 636 39.79 -15.38 -18.50
C GLU A 636 38.85 -15.85 -19.62
N MET A 637 38.27 -14.90 -20.37
CA MET A 637 37.43 -15.25 -21.51
C MET A 637 38.28 -15.87 -22.62
N SER A 638 37.71 -16.79 -23.40
CA SER A 638 38.34 -17.18 -24.65
C SER A 638 38.45 -15.97 -25.60
N PRO A 639 39.45 -15.94 -26.51
CA PRO A 639 39.57 -14.84 -27.48
C PRO A 639 38.30 -14.61 -28.30
N GLN A 640 37.57 -15.68 -28.63
CA GLN A 640 36.30 -15.61 -29.37
C GLN A 640 35.18 -14.96 -28.54
N GLU A 641 35.01 -15.37 -27.28
CA GLU A 641 34.01 -14.77 -26.37
C GLU A 641 34.32 -13.29 -26.10
N ALA A 642 35.60 -12.98 -25.91
CA ALA A 642 36.08 -11.63 -25.65
C ALA A 642 35.83 -10.68 -26.84
N LEU A 643 36.10 -11.14 -28.08
CA LEU A 643 35.76 -10.40 -29.29
C LEU A 643 34.24 -10.25 -29.45
N THR A 644 33.47 -11.28 -29.11
CA THR A 644 32.01 -11.24 -29.16
C THR A 644 31.45 -10.17 -28.21
N LEU A 645 31.98 -10.10 -26.98
CA LEU A 645 31.59 -9.09 -26.00
C LEU A 645 31.95 -7.68 -26.50
N PHE A 646 33.15 -7.49 -27.03
CA PHE A 646 33.58 -6.21 -27.61
C PHE A 646 32.66 -5.78 -28.75
N THR A 647 32.31 -6.71 -29.64
CA THR A 647 31.44 -6.48 -30.80
C THR A 647 30.03 -6.08 -30.37
N LYS A 648 29.45 -6.75 -29.37
CA LYS A 648 28.11 -6.41 -28.85
C LYS A 648 28.02 -4.98 -28.31
N ILE A 649 29.10 -4.47 -27.71
CA ILE A 649 29.11 -3.14 -27.09
C ILE A 649 29.43 -2.04 -28.13
N VAL A 650 30.38 -2.28 -29.04
CA VAL A 650 30.84 -1.29 -30.02
C VAL A 650 29.96 -1.25 -31.27
N GLY A 651 29.38 -2.39 -31.66
CA GLY A 651 28.64 -2.59 -32.89
C GLY A 651 29.42 -3.41 -33.93
N GLU A 652 28.69 -4.23 -34.69
CA GLU A 652 29.26 -5.20 -35.64
C GLU A 652 30.00 -4.53 -36.80
N GLU A 653 29.47 -3.45 -37.35
CA GLU A 653 30.03 -2.73 -38.51
C GLU A 653 31.47 -2.24 -38.25
N ARG A 654 31.71 -1.61 -37.09
CA ARG A 654 33.02 -1.03 -36.72
C ARG A 654 34.07 -2.10 -36.41
N VAL A 655 33.65 -3.23 -35.86
CA VAL A 655 34.56 -4.35 -35.56
C VAL A 655 34.88 -5.13 -36.83
N ALA A 656 33.91 -5.32 -37.72
CA ALA A 656 34.12 -5.98 -38.99
C ALA A 656 35.09 -5.21 -39.90
N SER A 657 35.04 -3.87 -39.89
CA SER A 657 35.94 -3.03 -40.68
C SER A 657 37.40 -3.06 -40.21
N GLU A 658 37.64 -3.32 -38.92
CA GLU A 658 38.98 -3.28 -38.31
C GLU A 658 39.20 -4.48 -37.37
N ARG A 659 39.00 -5.69 -37.88
CA ARG A 659 39.00 -6.93 -37.08
C ARG A 659 40.32 -7.22 -36.38
N GLU A 660 41.45 -7.00 -37.05
CA GLU A 660 42.78 -7.23 -36.46
C GLU A 660 43.02 -6.29 -35.27
N ALA A 661 42.75 -4.99 -35.44
CA ALA A 661 42.83 -4.03 -34.35
C ALA A 661 41.89 -4.36 -33.18
N ALA A 662 40.72 -4.94 -33.45
CA ALA A 662 39.80 -5.38 -32.40
C ALA A 662 40.36 -6.56 -31.60
N LEU A 663 41.05 -7.50 -32.26
CA LEU A 663 41.76 -8.59 -31.59
C LEU A 663 42.91 -8.05 -30.73
N ASP A 664 43.64 -7.05 -31.21
CA ASP A 664 44.71 -6.40 -30.44
C ASP A 664 44.18 -5.71 -29.18
N VAL A 665 43.06 -4.98 -29.28
CA VAL A 665 42.40 -4.34 -28.12
C VAL A 665 42.00 -5.39 -27.08
N VAL A 666 41.39 -6.48 -27.52
CA VAL A 666 40.94 -7.56 -26.63
C VAL A 666 42.13 -8.28 -25.97
N ALA A 667 43.20 -8.54 -26.72
CA ALA A 667 44.42 -9.14 -26.20
C ALA A 667 45.16 -8.21 -25.21
N ALA A 668 45.20 -6.91 -25.48
CA ALA A 668 45.77 -5.91 -24.58
C ALA A 668 44.98 -5.80 -23.27
N GLY A 669 43.67 -6.04 -23.30
CA GLY A 669 42.81 -6.15 -22.12
C GLY A 669 43.01 -7.43 -21.30
N GLY A 670 43.92 -8.33 -21.71
CA GLY A 670 44.18 -9.60 -21.02
C GLY A 670 42.95 -10.51 -20.95
N PHE A 671 42.06 -10.42 -21.95
CA PHE A 671 40.81 -11.20 -22.02
C PHE A 671 39.89 -11.11 -20.78
N LEU A 672 40.06 -10.06 -19.96
CA LEU A 672 39.19 -9.79 -18.82
C LEU A 672 37.91 -9.07 -19.28
N PRO A 673 36.71 -9.58 -18.91
CA PRO A 673 35.45 -8.91 -19.24
C PRO A 673 35.43 -7.44 -18.80
N LEU A 674 35.97 -7.13 -17.61
CA LEU A 674 36.02 -5.76 -17.11
C LEU A 674 36.85 -4.84 -18.02
N ALA A 675 38.05 -5.27 -18.42
CA ALA A 675 38.94 -4.49 -19.28
C ALA A 675 38.33 -4.27 -20.67
N ILE A 676 37.75 -5.32 -21.24
CA ILE A 676 37.09 -5.27 -22.55
C ILE A 676 35.91 -4.30 -22.51
N ARG A 677 35.07 -4.34 -21.46
CA ARG A 677 33.94 -3.42 -21.30
C ARG A 677 34.39 -1.97 -21.18
N ILE A 678 35.47 -1.70 -20.46
CA ILE A 678 36.03 -0.35 -20.34
C ILE A 678 36.55 0.13 -21.71
N ALA A 679 37.34 -0.68 -22.40
CA ALA A 679 37.86 -0.36 -23.74
C ALA A 679 36.73 -0.11 -24.75
N ALA A 680 35.74 -1.01 -24.79
CA ALA A 680 34.57 -0.91 -25.66
C ALA A 680 33.72 0.34 -25.34
N ALA A 681 33.46 0.62 -24.06
CA ALA A 681 32.69 1.79 -23.64
C ALA A 681 33.38 3.10 -24.05
N ARG A 682 34.71 3.19 -23.94
CA ARG A 682 35.47 4.36 -24.40
C ARG A 682 35.38 4.55 -25.92
N LEU A 683 35.45 3.47 -26.68
CA LEU A 683 35.31 3.52 -28.14
C LEU A 683 33.88 3.85 -28.59
N ALA A 684 32.87 3.35 -27.87
CA ALA A 684 31.47 3.66 -28.11
C ALA A 684 31.13 5.13 -27.81
N ALA A 685 31.70 5.68 -26.73
CA ALA A 685 31.53 7.09 -26.36
C ALA A 685 32.20 8.06 -27.34
N ARG A 686 33.27 7.64 -28.04
CA ARG A 686 34.05 8.47 -28.96
C ARG A 686 33.86 8.04 -30.41
N ARG A 687 32.83 8.61 -31.05
CA ARG A 687 32.45 8.28 -32.43
C ARG A 687 33.54 8.56 -33.48
N THR A 688 34.47 9.47 -33.21
CA THR A 688 35.59 9.81 -34.11
C THR A 688 36.79 8.89 -33.99
N TRP A 689 36.82 8.00 -32.99
CA TRP A 689 37.93 7.08 -32.79
C TRP A 689 37.74 5.83 -33.65
N THR A 690 38.79 5.36 -34.30
CA THR A 690 38.82 4.03 -34.94
C THR A 690 39.25 2.97 -33.92
N VAL A 691 39.06 1.69 -34.25
CA VAL A 691 39.52 0.60 -33.40
C VAL A 691 41.05 0.62 -33.30
N SER A 692 41.73 0.89 -34.41
CA SER A 692 43.19 1.01 -34.51
C SER A 692 43.77 2.10 -33.61
N VAL A 693 43.09 3.25 -33.47
CA VAL A 693 43.53 4.31 -32.55
C VAL A 693 43.49 3.84 -31.09
N LEU A 694 42.46 3.09 -30.70
CA LEU A 694 42.40 2.51 -29.36
C LEU A 694 43.45 1.42 -29.17
N ALA A 695 43.67 0.56 -30.16
CA ALA A 695 44.71 -0.48 -30.13
C ALA A 695 46.10 0.13 -29.92
N ALA A 696 46.45 1.17 -30.68
CA ALA A 696 47.73 1.87 -30.55
C ALA A 696 47.94 2.49 -29.16
N LYS A 697 46.87 3.03 -28.56
CA LYS A 697 46.92 3.58 -27.19
C LYS A 697 47.09 2.50 -26.13
N LEU A 698 46.48 1.34 -26.32
CA LEU A 698 46.63 0.20 -25.41
C LEU A 698 47.94 -0.55 -25.63
N ALA A 699 48.62 -0.38 -26.77
CA ALA A 699 49.92 -1.00 -27.02
C ALA A 699 50.99 -0.50 -26.04
N ASP A 700 50.97 0.77 -25.66
CA ASP A 700 51.91 1.35 -24.67
C ASP A 700 51.62 0.81 -23.26
N GLU A 701 52.50 -0.06 -22.78
CA GLU A 701 52.42 -0.70 -21.46
C GLU A 701 52.43 0.30 -20.30
N ARG A 702 53.09 1.45 -20.46
CA ARG A 702 53.21 2.46 -19.39
C ARG A 702 51.89 3.16 -19.13
N SER A 703 51.14 3.45 -20.19
CA SER A 703 49.82 4.11 -20.10
C SER A 703 48.64 3.16 -20.17
N ARG A 704 48.85 1.85 -20.39
CA ARG A 704 47.77 0.88 -20.63
C ARG A 704 46.73 0.86 -19.51
N LEU A 705 47.18 0.89 -18.25
CA LEU A 705 46.26 0.89 -17.09
C LEU A 705 45.46 2.20 -16.99
N ASP A 706 46.07 3.33 -17.34
CA ASP A 706 45.38 4.63 -17.38
C ASP A 706 44.34 4.68 -18.51
N GLU A 707 44.65 4.06 -19.65
CA GLU A 707 43.72 3.95 -20.78
C GLU A 707 42.58 2.94 -20.48
N LEU A 708 42.76 1.98 -19.57
CA LEU A 708 41.74 1.05 -19.08
C LEU A 708 40.95 1.60 -17.88
N ARG A 709 40.48 2.85 -18.04
CA ARG A 709 39.59 3.53 -17.10
C ARG A 709 38.40 4.20 -17.79
N ALA A 710 37.19 3.99 -17.27
CA ALA A 710 35.96 4.66 -17.68
C ALA A 710 35.08 4.99 -16.46
N GLY A 711 34.94 6.28 -16.14
CA GLY A 711 34.25 6.73 -14.92
C GLY A 711 34.91 6.17 -13.66
N ASP A 712 34.10 5.50 -12.85
CA ASP A 712 34.53 4.83 -11.60
C ASP A 712 35.10 3.42 -11.83
N LEU A 713 35.00 2.88 -13.06
CA LEU A 713 35.55 1.58 -13.41
C LEU A 713 36.99 1.74 -13.89
N ALA A 714 37.95 1.19 -13.14
CA ALA A 714 39.36 1.17 -13.49
C ALA A 714 39.96 -0.22 -13.24
N VAL A 715 40.58 -0.81 -14.25
CA VAL A 715 41.23 -2.12 -14.14
C VAL A 715 42.39 -2.07 -13.14
N GLY A 716 43.20 -1.00 -13.18
CA GLY A 716 44.31 -0.80 -12.25
C GLY A 716 43.83 -0.87 -10.79
N SER A 717 42.72 -0.23 -10.46
CA SER A 717 42.17 -0.23 -9.08
C SER A 717 41.83 -1.63 -8.54
N VAL A 718 41.61 -2.62 -9.40
CA VAL A 718 41.27 -3.99 -9.00
C VAL A 718 42.51 -4.74 -8.53
N PHE A 719 43.64 -4.56 -9.24
CA PHE A 719 44.92 -5.17 -8.91
C PHE A 719 45.66 -4.40 -7.82
N GLU A 720 45.61 -3.06 -7.83
CA GLU A 720 46.10 -2.19 -6.75
C GLU A 720 45.51 -2.56 -5.38
N ARG A 721 44.22 -2.89 -5.34
CA ARG A 721 43.56 -3.37 -4.12
C ARG A 721 44.06 -4.73 -3.65
N SER A 722 44.40 -5.64 -4.57
CA SER A 722 45.02 -6.92 -4.22
C SER A 722 46.47 -6.70 -3.75
N TYR A 723 47.22 -5.78 -4.37
CA TYR A 723 48.58 -5.42 -4.00
C TYR A 723 48.65 -4.78 -2.60
N GLY A 724 47.78 -3.81 -2.29
CA GLY A 724 47.78 -3.13 -0.98
C GLY A 724 47.39 -4.01 0.22
N ARG A 725 47.10 -5.30 0.01
CA ARG A 725 46.83 -6.29 1.06
C ARG A 725 47.99 -7.23 1.32
N LEU A 726 48.98 -7.22 0.42
CA LEU A 726 50.18 -8.02 0.58
C LEU A 726 50.98 -7.51 1.77
N ASP A 727 51.62 -8.43 2.47
CA ASP A 727 52.70 -8.07 3.37
C ASP A 727 53.94 -7.61 2.58
N GLU A 728 54.94 -7.13 3.30
CA GLU A 728 56.17 -6.59 2.72
C GLU A 728 56.91 -7.61 1.83
N GLU A 729 56.91 -8.87 2.26
CA GLU A 729 57.62 -9.95 1.59
C GLU A 729 56.91 -10.36 0.30
N GLN A 730 55.60 -10.52 0.37
CA GLN A 730 54.73 -10.79 -0.77
C GLN A 730 54.79 -9.66 -1.80
N ALA A 731 54.77 -8.40 -1.36
CA ALA A 731 54.84 -7.24 -2.23
C ALA A 731 56.19 -7.20 -3.00
N ARG A 732 57.31 -7.42 -2.30
CA ARG A 732 58.63 -7.52 -2.92
C ARG A 732 58.69 -8.66 -3.93
N ALA A 733 58.21 -9.85 -3.57
CA ALA A 733 58.23 -11.00 -4.46
C ALA A 733 57.37 -10.77 -5.71
N PHE A 734 56.16 -10.24 -5.55
CA PHE A 734 55.28 -9.91 -6.66
C PHE A 734 55.91 -8.89 -7.63
N CYS A 735 56.57 -7.85 -7.10
CA CYS A 735 57.27 -6.87 -7.92
C CYS A 735 58.43 -7.49 -8.72
N LEU A 736 59.23 -8.35 -8.08
CA LEU A 736 60.34 -9.05 -8.73
C LEU A 736 59.84 -10.00 -9.83
N LEU A 737 58.81 -10.81 -9.55
CA LEU A 737 58.21 -11.71 -10.54
C LEU A 737 57.59 -10.93 -11.71
N SER A 738 56.96 -9.78 -11.42
CA SER A 738 56.36 -8.91 -12.43
C SER A 738 57.39 -8.24 -13.34
N SER A 739 58.63 -8.08 -12.88
CA SER A 739 59.72 -7.52 -13.70
C SER A 739 60.28 -8.49 -14.74
N THR A 740 59.87 -9.77 -14.70
CA THR A 740 60.31 -10.78 -15.66
C THR A 740 59.55 -10.67 -16.98
N ALA A 741 60.26 -10.85 -18.10
CA ALA A 741 59.65 -10.95 -19.43
C ALA A 741 59.08 -12.34 -19.74
N LEU A 742 59.08 -13.26 -18.76
CA LEU A 742 58.71 -14.66 -18.97
C LEU A 742 57.18 -14.84 -18.98
N PRO A 743 56.65 -15.70 -19.87
CA PRO A 743 55.22 -15.96 -19.95
C PRO A 743 54.68 -16.79 -18.77
N PHE A 744 55.53 -17.64 -18.19
CA PHE A 744 55.29 -18.44 -16.99
C PHE A 744 56.63 -18.68 -16.27
N LEU A 745 56.56 -18.99 -14.98
CA LEU A 745 57.70 -19.22 -14.08
C LEU A 745 57.52 -20.56 -13.39
N SER A 746 58.54 -21.42 -13.44
CA SER A 746 58.57 -22.63 -12.62
C SER A 746 58.99 -22.32 -11.19
N LEU A 747 58.61 -23.17 -10.23
CA LEU A 747 58.97 -22.99 -8.82
C LEU A 747 60.49 -22.87 -8.59
N PRO A 748 61.37 -23.66 -9.25
CA PRO A 748 62.82 -23.46 -9.15
C PRO A 748 63.31 -22.11 -9.73
N GLN A 749 62.68 -21.62 -10.81
CA GLN A 749 63.00 -20.32 -11.40
C GLN A 749 62.59 -19.18 -10.46
N SER A 750 61.39 -19.26 -9.88
CA SER A 750 60.93 -18.32 -8.87
C SER A 750 61.84 -18.33 -7.64
N ALA A 751 62.29 -19.50 -7.18
CA ALA A 751 63.17 -19.63 -6.01
C ALA A 751 64.53 -18.98 -6.25
N SER A 752 65.09 -19.17 -7.46
CA SER A 752 66.33 -18.53 -7.88
C SER A 752 66.17 -17.01 -7.95
N LEU A 753 65.06 -16.53 -8.52
CA LEU A 753 64.78 -15.10 -8.68
C LEU A 753 64.52 -14.38 -7.35
N LEU A 754 63.93 -15.08 -6.39
CA LEU A 754 63.64 -14.55 -5.06
C LEU A 754 64.80 -14.79 -4.06
N ASN A 755 65.85 -15.49 -4.48
CA ASN A 755 66.98 -15.93 -3.67
C ASN A 755 66.53 -16.63 -2.37
N ARG A 756 65.64 -17.63 -2.51
CA ARG A 756 65.01 -18.37 -1.40
C ARG A 756 65.01 -19.87 -1.64
N GLY A 757 64.79 -20.64 -0.57
CA GLY A 757 64.57 -22.09 -0.68
C GLY A 757 63.30 -22.41 -1.47
N ILE A 758 63.29 -23.57 -2.14
CA ILE A 758 62.14 -24.03 -2.95
C ILE A 758 60.86 -24.13 -2.11
N ALA A 759 60.95 -24.66 -0.89
CA ALA A 759 59.79 -24.84 -0.01
C ALA A 759 59.17 -23.51 0.46
N GLU A 760 60.02 -22.55 0.87
CA GLU A 760 59.58 -21.19 1.26
C GLU A 760 58.98 -20.43 0.07
N THR A 761 59.62 -20.56 -1.10
CA THR A 761 59.09 -19.98 -2.34
C THR A 761 57.74 -20.56 -2.71
N GLY A 762 57.54 -21.88 -2.51
CA GLY A 762 56.27 -22.54 -2.78
C GLY A 762 55.15 -21.92 -1.95
N GLY A 763 55.35 -21.78 -0.63
CA GLY A 763 54.39 -21.12 0.26
C GLY A 763 54.09 -19.68 -0.16
N LEU A 764 55.11 -18.93 -0.57
CA LEU A 764 54.95 -17.56 -1.04
C LEU A 764 54.17 -17.48 -2.36
N MET A 765 54.43 -18.39 -3.31
CA MET A 765 53.74 -18.42 -4.60
C MET A 765 52.26 -18.75 -4.42
N GLU A 766 51.95 -19.76 -3.58
CA GLU A 766 50.57 -20.10 -3.23
C GLU A 766 49.85 -18.92 -2.56
N SER A 767 50.55 -18.18 -1.67
CA SER A 767 49.96 -16.99 -1.04
C SER A 767 49.64 -15.86 -2.06
N LEU A 768 50.44 -15.70 -3.11
CA LEU A 768 50.20 -14.74 -4.19
C LEU A 768 49.11 -15.22 -5.17
N VAL A 769 48.96 -16.54 -5.34
CA VAL A 769 47.81 -17.15 -6.01
C VAL A 769 46.53 -16.87 -5.22
N ASP A 770 46.56 -17.05 -3.89
CA ASP A 770 45.42 -16.75 -3.00
C ASP A 770 45.04 -15.25 -3.02
N ALA A 771 46.02 -14.35 -3.20
CA ALA A 771 45.79 -12.92 -3.40
C ALA A 771 45.20 -12.56 -4.79
N GLY A 772 45.14 -13.53 -5.71
CA GLY A 772 44.65 -13.37 -7.08
C GLY A 772 45.59 -12.58 -7.99
N LEU A 773 46.89 -12.58 -7.67
CA LEU A 773 47.94 -11.89 -8.44
C LEU A 773 48.74 -12.84 -9.34
N LEU A 774 48.80 -14.13 -8.97
CA LEU A 774 49.34 -15.22 -9.78
C LEU A 774 48.23 -16.17 -10.22
N ILE A 775 48.45 -16.81 -11.37
CA ILE A 775 47.59 -17.86 -11.93
C ILE A 775 48.41 -19.16 -11.94
N PRO A 776 47.93 -20.25 -11.31
CA PRO A 776 48.58 -21.54 -11.40
C PRO A 776 48.32 -22.16 -12.78
N MET A 777 49.38 -22.53 -13.48
CA MET A 777 49.33 -23.13 -14.83
C MET A 777 49.51 -24.65 -14.82
N GLY A 778 49.79 -25.22 -13.65
CA GLY A 778 50.06 -26.63 -13.44
C GLY A 778 50.88 -26.84 -12.17
N PRO A 779 51.31 -28.08 -11.88
CA PRO A 779 52.18 -28.36 -10.75
C PRO A 779 53.45 -27.51 -10.85
N GLU A 780 53.74 -26.70 -9.83
CA GLU A 780 54.94 -25.86 -9.74
C GLU A 780 55.12 -24.81 -10.86
N HIS A 781 54.07 -24.46 -11.61
CA HIS A 781 54.14 -23.44 -12.67
C HIS A 781 53.13 -22.32 -12.43
N TYR A 782 53.63 -21.09 -12.44
CA TYR A 782 52.85 -19.89 -12.12
C TYR A 782 52.97 -18.84 -13.22
N GLN A 783 51.90 -18.11 -13.45
CA GLN A 783 51.86 -17.00 -14.39
C GLN A 783 51.45 -15.71 -13.67
N VAL A 784 52.21 -14.63 -13.89
CA VAL A 784 51.76 -13.29 -13.52
C VAL A 784 50.80 -12.80 -14.59
N HIS A 785 49.55 -12.52 -14.19
CA HIS A 785 48.54 -12.01 -15.11
C HIS A 785 49.04 -10.75 -15.84
N ARG A 786 48.78 -10.63 -17.15
CA ARG A 786 49.38 -9.58 -18.01
C ARG A 786 49.15 -8.16 -17.49
N LEU A 787 47.95 -7.88 -16.97
CA LEU A 787 47.62 -6.57 -16.40
C LEU A 787 48.10 -6.40 -14.96
N ALA A 788 48.23 -7.48 -14.19
CA ALA A 788 48.79 -7.42 -12.83
C ALA A 788 50.29 -7.11 -12.89
N ARG A 789 50.98 -7.64 -13.90
CA ARG A 789 52.39 -7.36 -14.19
C ARG A 789 52.68 -5.87 -14.32
N LEU A 790 51.78 -5.11 -14.93
CA LEU A 790 51.93 -3.66 -15.09
C LEU A 790 51.88 -2.93 -13.75
N VAL A 791 51.05 -3.39 -12.81
CA VAL A 791 51.01 -2.87 -11.44
C VAL A 791 52.30 -3.21 -10.69
N GLY A 792 52.73 -4.47 -10.72
CA GLY A 792 53.99 -4.88 -10.09
C GLY A 792 55.22 -4.17 -10.68
N ALA A 793 55.23 -3.92 -11.98
CA ALA A 793 56.29 -3.16 -12.64
C ALA A 793 56.30 -1.68 -12.21
N ALA A 794 55.13 -1.05 -12.04
CA ALA A 794 55.03 0.33 -11.55
C ALA A 794 55.58 0.47 -10.11
N HIS A 795 55.30 -0.50 -9.24
CA HIS A 795 55.81 -0.54 -7.86
C HIS A 795 57.24 -1.07 -7.72
N SER A 796 57.81 -1.66 -8.77
CA SER A 796 59.19 -2.18 -8.73
C SER A 796 60.24 -1.12 -8.36
N GLY A 797 59.95 0.17 -8.62
CA GLY A 797 60.80 1.29 -8.24
C GLY A 797 60.91 1.53 -6.73
N GLU A 798 59.89 1.16 -5.95
CA GLU A 798 59.87 1.29 -4.48
C GLU A 798 60.82 0.30 -3.81
N TRP A 799 61.03 -0.86 -4.44
CA TRP A 799 61.92 -1.93 -3.98
C TRP A 799 63.33 -1.86 -4.59
N ARG A 800 63.59 -0.90 -5.49
CA ARG A 800 64.93 -0.60 -6.00
C ARG A 800 65.69 0.27 -5.00
N SER A 801 66.11 -0.30 -3.87
CA SER A 801 67.14 0.34 -3.03
C SER A 801 68.55 0.13 -3.61
N PRO A 802 69.46 1.12 -3.54
CA PRO A 802 70.74 1.12 -4.28
C PRO A 802 71.85 0.20 -3.75
N GLN A 803 71.58 -0.80 -2.90
CA GLN A 803 72.63 -1.49 -2.13
C GLN A 803 72.63 -3.02 -2.09
N GLU A 804 71.80 -3.73 -2.86
CA GLU A 804 71.99 -5.18 -3.07
C GLU A 804 72.16 -5.48 -4.55
N PRO A 805 73.39 -5.80 -5.03
CA PRO A 805 73.56 -6.31 -6.38
C PRO A 805 72.88 -7.67 -6.52
N TRP A 806 72.22 -7.86 -7.66
CA TRP A 806 71.68 -9.15 -8.09
C TRP A 806 72.81 -10.19 -8.08
N PRO A 807 72.72 -11.31 -7.34
CA PRO A 807 73.72 -12.37 -7.46
C PRO A 807 73.58 -13.03 -8.85
N PRO A 808 74.70 -13.41 -9.48
CA PRO A 808 74.78 -13.76 -10.90
C PRO A 808 73.86 -14.90 -11.34
#